data_AF-A0A3M1U271-F1
#
_entry.id   AF-A0A3M1U271-F1
#
_cell.length_a   1.000
_cell.length_b   1.000
_cell.length_c   1.000
_cell.angle_alpha   90.00
_cell.angle_beta   90.00
_cell.angle_gamma   90.00
#
_symmetry.space_group_name_H-M   'P 1'
#
loop_
_entity.id
_entity.type
_entity.pdbx_description
1 polymer ?
#
loop_
_entity_poly.entity_id
_entity_poly.type
_entity_poly.pdbx_seq_one_letter_code
_entity_poly.pdbx_strand_id
1 'polypeptide(L)'
;MIGPAIAILNSDSGVGGSSIISATPPKMKRVMPRIRMPFARAMTECANSCSTMERKRPIAPPKPMYQYVAFGNPGRIIGKTLSARLHVTNAASTSQLASTYTSKPERRRILIFRPNTRPSISVGFDYTSRMITLIAALVLGVQSPALDIVNQARAAAQAGSFAQLQDLFADPKYLEPVRHMVGTEAALRQIGIQDFPAPPGYERFGRTWVVFHRWQRHEHQHDIVVPVIPTGDGPRLGAEIPEDLPINYEIQHLDVVADLYPDQPKAVFEITAKIRRTSDGPQTVFMRINDSYTISRATYRGESLQLFTNLPSANVKLGEQPALVQAGSVLYLTNAGEGGDLTLVYDTDLAVPRQDGIRKDHALFLSYWWPHIGRQPATSRITVSGPVDWLLMANGDLVEEKQDGDRKTVTWSNPVAVSYHHIVGGPYLLAAEVKDRGRTIRAWHIGSVNRTRAERDVNSAAKAIAFFEDRFGKFPYNHYDIVDTPDFYGLECYSFTVLSPPITSWATSHEVGHTWFGGLVPNTYIRSMWNESVTQYVDSVLFKKNSDRTLEQGWNYRTAQVALGDLVEPHGANGNVGYMRGAYVLNMLAQEIGEESVIRGLRRLVSDRRGKASEWSDVEQALQKEAPSDIRWFFRQWLWSVERPKLSFGRVETRFADGSYVTAVRIVQTEVRSPFRLRFDVVLETPGKEERFPVVMTEMNQTFTFRTDAKPSRAKVDGFGKTLAEPPSPILVMGG
;
A
#
# COMPACT_ATOMS: atom_id res chain seq x y z
N MET A 1 -18.23 5.78 5.11
CA MET A 1 -17.37 6.86 4.56
C MET A 1 -17.54 6.84 3.05
N ILE A 2 -17.78 7.97 2.40
CA ILE A 2 -18.10 8.08 0.96
C ILE A 2 -17.43 9.35 0.43
N GLY A 3 -16.77 9.27 -0.72
CA GLY A 3 -16.22 10.44 -1.40
C GLY A 3 -15.24 10.08 -2.53
N PRO A 4 -15.40 10.58 -3.76
CA PRO A 4 -16.60 11.15 -4.37
C PRO A 4 -17.02 10.38 -5.64
N ALA A 5 -18.17 9.71 -5.58
CA ALA A 5 -18.99 9.53 -6.78
C ALA A 5 -19.75 10.84 -7.09
N ILE A 6 -20.33 10.94 -8.30
CA ILE A 6 -21.10 12.10 -8.80
C ILE A 6 -20.23 13.30 -9.22
N ALA A 7 -19.61 13.20 -10.40
CA ALA A 7 -19.24 14.36 -11.23
C ALA A 7 -19.14 14.05 -12.75
N ILE A 8 -19.62 12.89 -13.22
CA ILE A 8 -19.63 12.52 -14.65
C ILE A 8 -21.00 11.91 -15.04
N LEU A 9 -21.91 12.78 -15.48
CA LEU A 9 -23.03 12.45 -16.35
C LEU A 9 -23.19 13.61 -17.35
N ASN A 10 -23.68 13.31 -18.55
CA ASN A 10 -23.88 14.22 -19.68
C ASN A 10 -22.60 14.75 -20.37
N SER A 11 -22.09 13.98 -21.33
CA SER A 11 -21.41 14.53 -22.51
C SER A 11 -21.74 13.68 -23.74
N ASP A 12 -22.78 14.06 -24.47
CA ASP A 12 -23.08 13.52 -25.80
C ASP A 12 -21.99 13.87 -26.82
N SER A 13 -21.94 13.12 -27.93
CA SER A 13 -20.85 13.19 -28.92
C SER A 13 -20.87 14.49 -29.75
N GLY A 14 -20.12 15.50 -29.33
CA GLY A 14 -19.84 16.71 -30.10
C GLY A 14 -18.84 16.47 -31.24
N VAL A 15 -19.26 16.67 -32.49
CA VAL A 15 -18.41 16.53 -33.69
C VAL A 15 -18.01 17.90 -34.25
N GLY A 16 -16.71 18.15 -34.34
CA GLY A 16 -16.10 19.28 -35.05
C GLY A 16 -14.93 19.91 -34.29
N GLY A 17 -13.80 20.29 -34.89
CA GLY A 17 -13.35 20.01 -36.26
C GLY A 17 -12.58 21.17 -36.90
N SER A 18 -11.24 21.11 -36.95
CA SER A 18 -10.45 21.88 -37.93
C SER A 18 -9.06 21.26 -38.19
N SER A 19 -8.67 21.30 -39.46
CA SER A 19 -7.31 21.29 -40.03
C SER A 19 -6.10 20.89 -39.15
N ILE A 20 -5.50 19.73 -39.45
CA ILE A 20 -4.04 19.55 -39.36
C ILE A 20 -3.47 19.70 -40.77
N ILE A 21 -2.43 20.52 -40.93
CA ILE A 21 -1.70 20.67 -42.19
C ILE A 21 -0.71 19.50 -42.31
N SER A 22 -0.77 18.75 -43.41
CA SER A 22 0.20 17.69 -43.74
C SER A 22 0.86 17.95 -45.09
N ALA A 23 2.15 17.63 -45.19
CA ALA A 23 2.93 17.85 -46.40
C ALA A 23 2.80 16.69 -47.39
N THR A 24 2.70 17.01 -48.68
CA THR A 24 2.57 16.07 -49.80
C THR A 24 3.94 15.60 -50.32
N PRO A 25 4.09 14.33 -50.70
CA PRO A 25 4.50 14.02 -52.09
C PRO A 25 3.65 12.85 -52.68
N PRO A 26 3.89 12.26 -53.88
CA PRO A 26 2.95 12.56 -54.97
C PRO A 26 2.33 11.35 -55.73
N LYS A 27 1.08 11.54 -56.17
CA LYS A 27 0.44 11.03 -57.41
C LYS A 27 0.69 9.58 -57.88
N MET A 28 -0.35 8.74 -57.81
CA MET A 28 -0.83 7.92 -58.95
C MET A 28 -2.37 7.90 -59.00
N LYS A 29 -2.96 7.48 -60.13
CA LYS A 29 -4.40 7.70 -60.47
C LYS A 29 -5.20 6.42 -60.73
N ARG A 30 -6.44 6.37 -60.19
CA ARG A 30 -7.71 5.77 -60.70
C ARG A 30 -8.80 6.16 -59.67
N VAL A 31 -9.94 6.84 -59.92
CA VAL A 31 -10.98 6.74 -60.98
C VAL A 31 -11.69 5.37 -60.84
N MET A 32 -12.98 5.22 -60.49
CA MET A 32 -14.23 6.05 -60.47
C MET A 32 -15.24 5.44 -59.43
N PRO A 33 -16.50 5.89 -59.26
CA PRO A 33 -17.10 7.23 -59.14
C PRO A 33 -17.83 7.44 -57.77
N ARG A 34 -18.47 8.61 -57.56
CA ARG A 34 -19.40 8.87 -56.42
C ARG A 34 -20.87 8.72 -56.86
N ILE A 35 -21.74 8.30 -55.93
CA ILE A 35 -23.19 8.59 -55.94
C ILE A 35 -23.51 9.57 -54.78
N ARG A 36 -24.58 10.37 -54.88
CA ARG A 36 -24.84 11.55 -54.03
C ARG A 36 -26.22 11.50 -53.36
N MET A 37 -26.24 11.77 -52.04
CA MET A 37 -27.27 12.56 -51.32
C MET A 37 -28.71 11.97 -51.23
N PRO A 38 -29.61 12.53 -50.38
CA PRO A 38 -29.43 13.60 -49.38
C PRO A 38 -29.70 13.19 -47.93
N PHE A 39 -29.42 14.12 -47.01
CA PHE A 39 -29.87 14.10 -45.60
C PHE A 39 -31.13 14.97 -45.46
N ALA A 40 -32.07 14.60 -44.59
CA ALA A 40 -33.20 15.44 -44.16
C ALA A 40 -33.45 15.24 -42.65
N ARG A 41 -34.17 16.16 -42.00
CA ARG A 41 -34.16 16.32 -40.53
C ARG A 41 -35.56 16.58 -39.95
N ALA A 42 -35.73 16.13 -38.70
CA ALA A 42 -36.60 16.70 -37.67
C ALA A 42 -38.14 16.44 -37.67
N MET A 43 -38.57 15.84 -36.54
CA MET A 43 -39.66 16.29 -35.64
C MET A 43 -41.14 16.24 -36.07
N THR A 44 -41.84 15.25 -35.48
CA THR A 44 -43.15 15.33 -34.79
C THR A 44 -44.32 16.11 -35.39
N GLU A 45 -45.46 15.42 -35.58
CA GLU A 45 -46.74 15.91 -35.03
C GLU A 45 -47.75 14.79 -34.69
N CYS A 46 -48.63 15.09 -33.73
CA CYS A 46 -49.90 14.50 -33.30
C CYS A 46 -50.22 12.98 -33.33
N ALA A 47 -50.87 12.55 -32.25
CA ALA A 47 -51.52 11.25 -32.09
C ALA A 47 -53.05 11.34 -32.20
N ASN A 48 -53.73 10.23 -32.52
CA ASN A 48 -54.92 9.70 -31.81
C ASN A 48 -55.60 8.56 -32.58
N SER A 49 -55.84 7.41 -31.93
CA SER A 49 -57.11 6.66 -32.08
C SER A 49 -57.29 5.57 -31.02
N CYS A 50 -58.54 5.37 -30.59
CA CYS A 50 -59.13 4.22 -29.90
C CYS A 50 -58.41 3.58 -28.68
N SER A 51 -58.92 3.91 -27.49
CA SER A 51 -59.03 3.00 -26.35
C SER A 51 -60.49 2.56 -26.17
N THR A 52 -60.75 1.40 -25.54
CA THR A 52 -62.07 0.98 -25.01
C THR A 52 -61.93 -0.16 -23.99
N MET A 53 -62.96 -0.40 -23.17
CA MET A 53 -63.02 -1.42 -22.09
C MET A 53 -64.05 -2.51 -22.45
N GLU A 54 -64.17 -3.68 -21.80
CA GLU A 54 -63.56 -4.25 -20.57
C GLU A 54 -63.37 -5.79 -20.82
N ARG A 55 -63.45 -6.84 -19.97
CA ARG A 55 -63.72 -7.12 -18.54
C ARG A 55 -63.09 -8.49 -18.18
N LYS A 56 -62.39 -8.64 -17.04
CA LYS A 56 -62.19 -9.94 -16.32
C LYS A 56 -61.48 -9.82 -14.96
N ARG A 57 -61.99 -10.57 -13.97
CA ARG A 57 -61.43 -10.90 -12.62
C ARG A 57 -62.18 -12.15 -12.10
N PRO A 58 -61.72 -12.84 -11.03
CA PRO A 58 -60.36 -13.04 -10.48
C PRO A 58 -59.90 -14.49 -10.85
N ILE A 59 -58.90 -15.21 -10.29
CA ILE A 59 -58.29 -15.32 -8.94
C ILE A 59 -56.83 -15.81 -9.07
N ALA A 60 -55.89 -15.23 -8.33
CA ALA A 60 -54.60 -15.82 -7.92
C ALA A 60 -54.01 -15.01 -6.73
N PRO A 61 -53.23 -15.61 -5.81
CA PRO A 61 -52.81 -14.96 -4.56
C PRO A 61 -51.62 -13.98 -4.72
N PRO A 62 -51.45 -13.00 -3.81
CA PRO A 62 -50.37 -12.03 -3.88
C PRO A 62 -49.00 -12.60 -3.50
N LYS A 63 -47.97 -12.26 -4.27
CA LYS A 63 -46.57 -12.33 -3.81
C LYS A 63 -46.26 -11.09 -2.95
N PRO A 64 -45.55 -11.21 -1.81
CA PRO A 64 -45.17 -10.04 -1.01
C PRO A 64 -44.10 -9.20 -1.73
N MET A 65 -44.25 -7.88 -1.69
CA MET A 65 -43.16 -6.95 -2.00
C MET A 65 -42.25 -6.82 -0.78
N TYR A 66 -40.96 -7.09 -0.94
CA TYR A 66 -39.98 -6.75 0.08
C TYR A 66 -39.65 -5.26 0.00
N GLN A 67 -40.07 -4.50 1.02
CA GLN A 67 -39.57 -3.14 1.23
C GLN A 67 -38.14 -3.21 1.75
N TYR A 68 -37.22 -2.48 1.11
CA TYR A 68 -35.88 -2.26 1.66
C TYR A 68 -35.97 -1.31 2.86
N VAL A 69 -35.76 -1.85 4.05
CA VAL A 69 -35.58 -1.06 5.28
C VAL A 69 -34.08 -0.90 5.53
N ALA A 70 -33.61 0.34 5.65
CA ALA A 70 -32.23 0.63 5.98
C ALA A 70 -31.94 0.26 7.45
N PHE A 71 -31.00 -0.67 7.68
CA PHE A 71 -30.56 -1.02 9.03
C PHE A 71 -29.57 0.01 9.58
N GLY A 72 -29.86 0.52 10.77
CA GLY A 72 -28.98 1.41 11.53
C GLY A 72 -27.99 0.65 12.42
N ASN A 73 -26.99 1.38 12.94
CA ASN A 73 -25.91 0.84 13.76
C ASN A 73 -26.42 0.11 15.03
N PRO A 74 -25.96 -1.12 15.33
CA PRO A 74 -26.16 -1.74 16.65
C PRO A 74 -25.21 -1.10 17.68
N GLY A 75 -25.69 -0.79 18.89
CA GLY A 75 -24.81 -0.17 19.88
C GLY A 75 -25.37 0.29 21.23
N ARG A 76 -26.63 0.00 21.60
CA ARG A 76 -27.09 0.28 22.97
C ARG A 76 -28.28 -0.60 23.40
N ILE A 77 -28.04 -1.54 24.31
CA ILE A 77 -29.09 -2.25 25.06
C ILE A 77 -29.13 -1.64 26.47
N ILE A 78 -30.28 -1.10 26.87
CA ILE A 78 -30.53 -0.65 28.24
C ILE A 78 -31.62 -1.52 28.82
N GLY A 79 -31.24 -2.42 29.73
CA GLY A 79 -32.17 -3.29 30.44
C GLY A 79 -32.94 -2.54 31.54
N LYS A 80 -34.22 -2.88 31.68
CA LYS A 80 -34.97 -2.88 32.94
C LYS A 80 -35.49 -4.34 33.08
N THR A 81 -35.72 -4.91 34.26
CA THR A 81 -36.42 -4.31 35.41
C THR A 81 -36.17 -5.09 36.72
N LEU A 82 -36.14 -4.36 37.85
CA LEU A 82 -36.36 -4.79 39.24
C LEU A 82 -35.31 -5.62 40.03
N SER A 83 -35.51 -5.59 41.34
CA SER A 83 -34.75 -6.15 42.47
C SER A 83 -35.72 -6.98 43.37
N ALA A 84 -35.39 -7.58 44.54
CA ALA A 84 -34.31 -7.36 45.52
C ALA A 84 -34.19 -8.53 46.54
N ARG A 85 -33.29 -8.35 47.54
CA ARG A 85 -33.26 -8.87 48.94
C ARG A 85 -32.40 -10.11 49.30
N LEU A 86 -31.55 -9.87 50.34
CA LEU A 86 -31.01 -10.79 51.36
C LEU A 86 -29.96 -11.83 50.86
N HIS A 87 -28.97 -12.28 51.66
CA HIS A 87 -28.76 -12.22 53.12
C HIS A 87 -27.33 -11.76 53.54
N VAL A 88 -27.04 -11.75 54.85
CA VAL A 88 -25.81 -11.27 55.53
C VAL A 88 -25.19 -12.38 56.38
N THR A 89 -23.86 -12.44 56.53
CA THR A 89 -23.18 -12.93 57.75
C THR A 89 -21.72 -12.47 57.90
N ASN A 90 -21.19 -12.47 59.14
CA ASN A 90 -19.87 -11.95 59.55
C ASN A 90 -19.03 -13.01 60.31
N ALA A 91 -17.70 -12.86 60.31
CA ALA A 91 -16.77 -13.11 61.45
C ALA A 91 -15.34 -12.67 61.04
N ALA A 92 -14.51 -11.87 61.75
CA ALA A 92 -14.50 -11.18 63.05
C ALA A 92 -13.88 -11.92 64.28
N SER A 93 -12.57 -11.70 64.51
CA SER A 93 -11.81 -11.88 65.77
C SER A 93 -10.40 -11.24 65.62
N THR A 94 -10.01 -10.15 66.32
CA THR A 94 -9.41 -10.01 67.68
C THR A 94 -8.04 -10.67 67.88
N SER A 95 -7.03 -10.15 68.62
CA SER A 95 -6.64 -8.82 69.20
C SER A 95 -5.22 -9.01 69.86
N GLN A 96 -4.54 -8.17 70.69
CA GLN A 96 -4.74 -6.88 71.39
C GLN A 96 -3.35 -6.34 71.90
N LEU A 97 -3.34 -5.24 72.69
CA LEU A 97 -2.23 -4.68 73.55
C LEU A 97 -1.04 -3.99 72.80
N ALA A 98 -0.59 -2.75 73.03
CA ALA A 98 -0.46 -1.80 74.19
C ALA A 98 0.99 -1.79 74.79
N SER A 99 1.85 -0.81 74.42
CA SER A 99 2.13 0.50 75.09
C SER A 99 3.26 0.40 76.16
N THR A 100 3.98 1.43 76.64
CA THR A 100 3.79 2.91 76.67
C THR A 100 5.11 3.66 77.00
N TYR A 101 5.40 4.83 76.39
CA TYR A 101 6.27 5.95 76.86
C TYR A 101 7.79 5.67 77.11
N THR A 102 8.77 6.59 77.03
CA THR A 102 8.88 8.05 76.70
C THR A 102 10.21 8.29 75.91
N SER A 103 10.95 9.42 75.78
CA SER A 103 11.01 10.79 76.36
C SER A 103 11.53 11.85 75.31
N LYS A 104 12.22 12.93 75.75
CA LYS A 104 12.81 14.07 74.98
C LYS A 104 13.81 14.84 75.90
N PRO A 105 14.66 15.81 75.42
CA PRO A 105 15.18 16.14 74.07
C PRO A 105 16.76 16.22 74.11
N GLU A 106 17.61 17.03 73.43
CA GLU A 106 17.60 18.00 72.30
C GLU A 106 19.05 18.18 71.70
N ARG A 107 19.20 19.06 70.69
CA ARG A 107 20.38 19.86 70.24
C ARG A 107 21.73 19.21 69.78
N ARG A 108 21.89 19.29 68.45
CA ARG A 108 23.04 19.86 67.67
C ARG A 108 24.26 18.99 67.27
N ARG A 109 24.13 18.44 66.05
CA ARG A 109 25.09 18.46 64.91
C ARG A 109 26.60 18.25 65.18
N ILE A 110 27.09 17.05 64.86
CA ILE A 110 28.32 16.82 64.07
C ILE A 110 27.96 15.80 62.96
N LEU A 111 28.71 15.76 61.85
CA LEU A 111 28.43 14.96 60.65
C LEU A 111 29.73 14.27 60.19
N ILE A 112 29.75 12.93 60.02
CA ILE A 112 30.68 12.09 59.21
C ILE A 112 30.21 10.61 59.28
N PHE A 113 30.78 9.69 58.49
CA PHE A 113 30.10 8.52 57.90
C PHE A 113 30.45 7.11 58.44
N ARG A 114 29.42 6.21 58.40
CA ARG A 114 29.46 4.72 58.24
C ARG A 114 30.03 3.87 59.41
N PRO A 115 29.77 2.54 59.50
CA PRO A 115 28.94 1.65 58.65
C PRO A 115 27.87 0.75 59.37
N ASN A 116 27.14 -0.04 58.55
CA ASN A 116 26.59 -1.40 58.79
C ASN A 116 25.14 -1.72 59.28
N THR A 117 24.58 -2.74 58.59
CA THR A 117 23.61 -3.81 58.96
C THR A 117 22.11 -3.55 59.25
N ARG A 118 21.27 -4.00 58.29
CA ARG A 118 19.99 -4.80 58.34
C ARG A 118 18.98 -4.61 59.50
N PRO A 119 17.67 -4.63 59.19
CA PRO A 119 16.91 -5.89 59.36
C PRO A 119 15.82 -6.19 58.30
N SER A 120 15.26 -7.42 58.39
CA SER A 120 13.94 -7.92 57.95
C SER A 120 13.43 -7.65 56.52
N ILE A 121 13.24 -8.73 55.76
CA ILE A 121 12.33 -8.78 54.60
C ILE A 121 10.90 -9.07 55.11
N SER A 122 9.93 -8.26 54.72
CA SER A 122 8.50 -8.62 54.78
C SER A 122 7.99 -8.95 53.37
N VAL A 123 7.69 -10.22 53.10
CA VAL A 123 7.03 -10.63 51.84
C VAL A 123 5.54 -10.28 51.94
N GLY A 124 5.18 -9.10 51.44
CA GLY A 124 3.81 -8.60 51.50
C GLY A 124 2.85 -9.37 50.58
N PHE A 125 1.70 -9.78 51.12
CA PHE A 125 0.61 -10.50 50.43
C PHE A 125 -0.14 -9.68 49.34
N ASP A 126 0.40 -8.54 48.90
CA ASP A 126 -0.21 -7.64 47.91
C ASP A 126 -0.07 -8.20 46.46
N TYR A 127 0.96 -9.00 46.21
CA TYR A 127 1.28 -9.53 44.88
C TYR A 127 0.16 -10.39 44.27
N THR A 128 -0.42 -11.30 45.05
CA THR A 128 -1.52 -12.17 44.59
C THR A 128 -2.83 -11.40 44.40
N SER A 129 -3.14 -10.44 45.26
CA SER A 129 -4.38 -9.65 45.17
C SER A 129 -4.43 -8.83 43.87
N ARG A 130 -3.32 -8.18 43.49
CA ARG A 130 -3.23 -7.40 42.24
C ARG A 130 -3.24 -8.29 41.00
N MET A 131 -2.56 -9.44 41.02
CA MET A 131 -2.58 -10.40 39.92
C MET A 131 -3.97 -10.99 39.68
N ILE A 132 -4.70 -11.35 40.75
CA ILE A 132 -6.11 -11.76 40.68
C ILE A 132 -6.97 -10.63 40.11
N THR A 133 -6.73 -9.37 40.48
CA THR A 133 -7.48 -8.22 39.97
C THR A 133 -7.27 -8.00 38.48
N LEU A 134 -6.05 -8.14 37.96
CA LEU A 134 -5.77 -8.03 36.52
C LEU A 134 -6.40 -9.18 35.72
N ILE A 135 -6.27 -10.42 36.21
CA ILE A 135 -6.86 -11.60 35.58
C ILE A 135 -8.39 -11.50 35.60
N ALA A 136 -9.00 -11.04 36.70
CA ALA A 136 -10.43 -10.79 36.79
C ALA A 136 -10.89 -9.68 35.84
N ALA A 137 -10.12 -8.60 35.67
CA ALA A 137 -10.45 -7.54 34.71
C ALA A 137 -10.48 -8.07 33.26
N LEU A 138 -9.49 -8.90 32.88
CA LEU A 138 -9.39 -9.50 31.54
C LEU A 138 -10.44 -10.59 31.28
N VAL A 139 -10.68 -11.48 32.25
CA VAL A 139 -11.58 -12.64 32.10
C VAL A 139 -13.05 -12.30 32.34
N LEU A 140 -13.35 -11.30 33.20
CA LEU A 140 -14.73 -10.91 33.55
C LEU A 140 -15.14 -9.55 32.96
N GLY A 141 -14.28 -8.89 32.17
CA GLY A 141 -14.59 -7.63 31.49
C GLY A 141 -14.75 -6.41 32.41
N VAL A 142 -14.20 -6.46 33.63
CA VAL A 142 -14.27 -5.34 34.58
C VAL A 142 -13.30 -4.23 34.16
N GLN A 143 -13.80 -3.02 33.92
CA GLN A 143 -12.95 -1.87 33.57
C GLN A 143 -11.88 -1.62 34.65
N SER A 144 -10.65 -1.42 34.19
CA SER A 144 -9.51 -1.03 35.01
C SER A 144 -8.54 -0.20 34.18
N PRO A 145 -7.70 0.67 34.80
CA PRO A 145 -6.72 1.46 34.06
C PRO A 145 -5.77 0.61 33.22
N ALA A 146 -5.42 -0.60 33.69
CA ALA A 146 -4.62 -1.54 32.91
C ALA A 146 -5.35 -1.99 31.63
N LEU A 147 -6.63 -2.36 31.72
CA LEU A 147 -7.44 -2.76 30.57
C LEU A 147 -7.69 -1.59 29.59
N ASP A 148 -7.79 -0.35 30.09
CA ASP A 148 -7.94 0.84 29.24
C ASP A 148 -6.64 1.16 28.48
N ILE A 149 -5.46 1.03 29.12
CA ILE A 149 -4.14 1.13 28.44
C ILE A 149 -4.02 0.04 27.37
N VAL A 150 -4.34 -1.19 27.73
CA VAL A 150 -4.36 -2.36 26.83
C VAL A 150 -5.21 -2.12 25.58
N ASN A 151 -6.41 -1.56 25.73
CA ASN A 151 -7.28 -1.26 24.59
C ASN A 151 -6.74 -0.10 23.74
N GLN A 152 -6.10 0.90 24.35
CA GLN A 152 -5.42 1.98 23.63
C GLN A 152 -4.19 1.46 22.85
N ALA A 153 -3.39 0.58 23.44
CA ALA A 153 -2.25 -0.05 22.78
C ALA A 153 -2.70 -0.91 21.59
N ARG A 154 -3.74 -1.73 21.77
CA ARG A 154 -4.35 -2.51 20.69
C ARG A 154 -4.88 -1.61 19.57
N ALA A 155 -5.55 -0.50 19.89
CA ALA A 155 -6.05 0.45 18.90
C ALA A 155 -4.91 1.15 18.13
N ALA A 156 -3.85 1.57 18.83
CA ALA A 156 -2.66 2.18 18.21
C ALA A 156 -1.93 1.20 17.28
N ALA A 157 -1.74 -0.06 17.70
CA ALA A 157 -1.15 -1.12 16.88
C ALA A 157 -2.01 -1.44 15.64
N GLN A 158 -3.34 -1.56 15.79
CA GLN A 158 -4.27 -1.77 14.68
C GLN A 158 -4.29 -0.59 13.69
N ALA A 159 -4.11 0.64 14.19
CA ALA A 159 -3.93 1.85 13.38
C ALA A 159 -2.52 1.99 12.76
N GLY A 160 -1.56 1.12 13.11
CA GLY A 160 -0.15 1.25 12.70
C GLY A 160 0.58 2.45 13.31
N SER A 161 0.04 3.07 14.36
CA SER A 161 0.57 4.30 14.95
C SER A 161 1.61 3.99 16.03
N PHE A 162 2.87 3.79 15.62
CA PHE A 162 3.96 3.56 16.57
C PHE A 162 4.17 4.75 17.53
N ALA A 163 3.94 5.99 17.07
CA ALA A 163 3.99 7.16 17.95
C ALA A 163 2.98 7.07 19.12
N GLN A 164 1.74 6.65 18.86
CA GLN A 164 0.73 6.44 19.91
C GLN A 164 1.12 5.30 20.87
N LEU A 165 1.80 4.25 20.37
CA LEU A 165 2.39 3.22 21.25
C LEU A 165 3.51 3.80 22.12
N GLN A 166 4.40 4.64 21.57
CA GLN A 166 5.47 5.27 22.33
C GLN A 166 4.92 6.23 23.40
N ASP A 167 3.98 7.11 23.06
CA ASP A 167 3.36 8.07 23.99
C ASP A 167 2.67 7.34 25.16
N LEU A 168 1.88 6.29 24.85
CA LEU A 168 1.15 5.49 25.84
C LEU A 168 2.08 4.74 26.80
N PHE A 169 3.25 4.31 26.34
CA PHE A 169 4.27 3.65 27.17
C PHE A 169 5.24 4.64 27.84
N ALA A 170 5.20 5.92 27.47
CA ALA A 170 6.01 6.99 28.06
C ALA A 170 5.31 7.74 29.21
N ASP A 171 3.97 7.76 29.26
CA ASP A 171 3.20 8.37 30.36
C ASP A 171 3.57 7.74 31.73
N PRO A 172 4.10 8.52 32.70
CA PRO A 172 4.43 8.03 34.03
C PRO A 172 3.26 7.37 34.77
N LYS A 173 2.01 7.72 34.45
CA LYS A 173 0.79 7.11 34.97
C LYS A 173 0.65 5.62 34.59
N TYR A 174 1.29 5.20 33.51
CA TYR A 174 1.12 3.88 32.89
C TYR A 174 2.36 2.97 33.01
N LEU A 175 3.50 3.49 33.46
CA LEU A 175 4.74 2.72 33.68
C LEU A 175 4.54 1.46 34.53
N GLU A 176 3.88 1.56 35.69
CA GLU A 176 3.68 0.40 36.59
C GLU A 176 2.70 -0.65 36.01
N PRO A 177 1.52 -0.28 35.47
CA PRO A 177 0.69 -1.21 34.69
C PRO A 177 1.46 -1.91 33.56
N VAL A 178 2.24 -1.17 32.77
CA VAL A 178 3.05 -1.72 31.67
C VAL A 178 4.09 -2.73 32.17
N ARG A 179 4.79 -2.44 33.27
CA ARG A 179 5.75 -3.37 33.89
C ARG A 179 5.09 -4.67 34.35
N HIS A 180 3.89 -4.58 34.92
CA HIS A 180 3.14 -5.76 35.34
C HIS A 180 2.59 -6.55 34.13
N MET A 181 2.22 -5.85 33.05
CA MET A 181 1.77 -6.43 31.79
C MET A 181 2.89 -7.24 31.09
N VAL A 182 4.12 -6.71 31.05
CA VAL A 182 5.32 -7.43 30.58
C VAL A 182 5.62 -8.67 31.45
N GLY A 183 5.27 -8.63 32.74
CA GLY A 183 5.39 -9.78 33.65
C GLY A 183 4.22 -10.78 33.62
N THR A 184 3.23 -10.61 32.74
CA THR A 184 2.02 -11.47 32.69
C THR A 184 1.71 -11.94 31.26
N GLU A 185 2.58 -12.81 30.76
CA GLU A 185 2.62 -13.38 29.39
C GLU A 185 1.25 -13.81 28.79
N ALA A 186 0.35 -14.36 29.63
CA ALA A 186 -0.98 -14.78 29.20
C ALA A 186 -1.94 -13.60 28.88
N ALA A 187 -1.77 -12.45 29.54
CA ALA A 187 -2.56 -11.26 29.30
C ALA A 187 -2.21 -10.60 27.96
N LEU A 188 -0.91 -10.51 27.63
CA LEU A 188 -0.39 -9.95 26.38
C LEU A 188 -0.99 -10.63 25.13
N ARG A 189 -1.11 -11.96 25.17
CA ARG A 189 -1.64 -12.76 24.05
C ARG A 189 -3.11 -12.45 23.73
N GLN A 190 -3.94 -12.27 24.76
CA GLN A 190 -5.37 -11.91 24.60
C GLN A 190 -5.58 -10.52 23.98
N ILE A 191 -4.51 -9.72 23.84
CA ILE A 191 -4.59 -8.31 23.44
C ILE A 191 -3.84 -8.00 22.15
N GLY A 192 -3.16 -8.98 21.56
CA GLY A 192 -2.40 -8.82 20.31
C GLY A 192 -0.94 -8.46 20.54
N ILE A 193 -0.34 -8.91 21.64
CA ILE A 193 1.07 -8.65 21.97
C ILE A 193 1.77 -9.97 22.34
N GLN A 194 2.99 -10.19 21.87
CA GLN A 194 3.83 -11.33 22.28
C GLN A 194 5.28 -10.91 22.52
N ASP A 195 5.89 -11.39 23.60
CA ASP A 195 7.32 -11.32 23.86
C ASP A 195 8.10 -12.53 23.31
N PHE A 196 9.36 -12.33 22.94
CA PHE A 196 10.26 -13.38 22.45
C PHE A 196 11.74 -12.98 22.69
N PRO A 197 12.70 -13.92 22.80
CA PRO A 197 14.10 -13.54 22.91
C PRO A 197 14.58 -12.96 21.57
N ALA A 198 15.46 -11.97 21.64
CA ALA A 198 16.03 -11.34 20.47
C ALA A 198 16.71 -12.39 19.55
N PRO A 199 16.56 -12.30 18.22
CA PRO A 199 17.25 -13.20 17.29
C PRO A 199 18.78 -13.15 17.55
N PRO A 200 19.48 -14.30 17.67
CA PRO A 200 20.89 -14.29 18.05
C PRO A 200 21.78 -13.45 17.12
N GLY A 201 22.63 -12.61 17.69
CA GLY A 201 23.42 -11.58 17.01
C GLY A 201 22.73 -10.22 16.80
N TYR A 202 21.47 -10.08 17.21
CA TYR A 202 20.70 -8.82 17.16
C TYR A 202 20.38 -8.25 18.56
N GLU A 203 20.95 -8.82 19.62
CA GLU A 203 20.76 -8.42 21.03
C GLU A 203 21.22 -6.99 21.33
N ARG A 204 21.99 -6.38 20.42
CA ARG A 204 22.41 -4.97 20.44
C ARG A 204 21.24 -3.97 20.55
N PHE A 205 20.05 -4.36 20.11
CA PHE A 205 18.83 -3.56 20.25
C PHE A 205 18.15 -3.75 21.61
N GLY A 206 18.35 -4.91 22.25
CA GLY A 206 17.70 -5.37 23.47
C GLY A 206 17.64 -6.91 23.46
N ARG A 207 17.55 -7.54 24.64
CA ARG A 207 17.60 -9.03 24.79
C ARG A 207 16.26 -9.73 24.62
N THR A 208 15.16 -9.04 24.91
CA THR A 208 13.79 -9.50 24.70
C THR A 208 13.13 -8.50 23.76
N TRP A 209 12.46 -8.98 22.72
CA TRP A 209 11.69 -8.15 21.80
C TRP A 209 10.20 -8.43 22.01
N VAL A 210 9.36 -7.49 21.59
CA VAL A 210 7.90 -7.54 21.69
C VAL A 210 7.32 -7.25 20.31
N VAL A 211 6.41 -8.10 19.87
CA VAL A 211 5.60 -7.91 18.66
C VAL A 211 4.24 -7.35 19.07
N PHE A 212 3.78 -6.31 18.37
CA PHE A 212 2.41 -5.82 18.40
C PHE A 212 1.74 -6.25 17.09
N HIS A 213 0.79 -7.18 17.17
CA HIS A 213 0.17 -7.80 16.00
C HIS A 213 -0.75 -6.81 15.29
N ARG A 214 -0.45 -6.54 14.02
CA ARG A 214 -1.24 -5.65 13.15
C ARG A 214 -1.70 -6.49 11.97
N TRP A 215 -2.99 -6.74 11.87
CA TRP A 215 -3.50 -7.58 10.78
C TRP A 215 -3.10 -7.01 9.39
N GLN A 216 -2.34 -7.81 8.65
CA GLN A 216 -1.67 -7.40 7.42
C GLN A 216 -2.58 -7.73 6.23
N ARG A 217 -3.18 -6.70 5.60
CA ARG A 217 -4.08 -6.85 4.43
C ARG A 217 -3.41 -6.53 3.10
N HIS A 218 -2.42 -5.66 3.13
CA HIS A 218 -1.84 -5.01 1.97
C HIS A 218 -0.33 -4.95 2.12
N GLU A 219 0.36 -4.89 0.99
CA GLU A 219 1.81 -4.93 0.81
C GLU A 219 2.63 -3.91 1.61
N HIS A 220 1.99 -2.89 2.20
CA HIS A 220 2.61 -1.86 3.05
C HIS A 220 2.42 -2.10 4.57
N GLN A 221 1.75 -3.18 4.99
CA GLN A 221 1.34 -3.41 6.38
C GLN A 221 2.13 -4.52 7.05
N HIS A 222 2.62 -4.29 8.27
CA HIS A 222 3.42 -5.24 9.04
C HIS A 222 3.18 -5.12 10.55
N ASP A 223 3.54 -6.17 11.30
CA ASP A 223 3.59 -6.15 12.77
C ASP A 223 4.70 -5.22 13.27
N ILE A 224 4.37 -4.33 14.21
CA ILE A 224 5.35 -3.46 14.85
C ILE A 224 6.17 -4.29 15.84
N VAL A 225 7.49 -4.33 15.67
CA VAL A 225 8.43 -5.10 16.50
C VAL A 225 9.34 -4.12 17.25
N VAL A 226 9.47 -4.25 18.56
CA VAL A 226 10.32 -3.36 19.39
C VAL A 226 11.17 -4.16 20.37
N PRO A 227 12.38 -3.69 20.73
CA PRO A 227 13.14 -4.27 21.82
C PRO A 227 12.66 -3.73 23.18
N VAL A 228 12.81 -4.54 24.22
CA VAL A 228 12.68 -4.12 25.63
C VAL A 228 14.06 -3.73 26.15
N ILE A 229 14.20 -2.47 26.56
CA ILE A 229 15.43 -1.87 27.05
C ILE A 229 15.36 -1.71 28.57
N PRO A 230 16.27 -2.32 29.34
CA PRO A 230 16.40 -2.05 30.78
C PRO A 230 16.87 -0.60 31.02
N THR A 231 16.14 0.16 31.84
CA THR A 231 16.58 1.49 32.31
C THR A 231 16.62 1.52 33.84
N GLY A 232 17.29 2.52 34.43
CA GLY A 232 17.50 2.60 35.89
C GLY A 232 16.21 2.59 36.72
N ASP A 233 15.11 3.09 36.16
CA ASP A 233 13.79 3.09 36.82
C ASP A 233 12.99 1.79 36.58
N GLY A 234 13.39 0.96 35.61
CA GLY A 234 12.63 -0.19 35.09
C GLY A 234 12.74 -0.36 33.56
N PRO A 235 12.14 -1.41 32.96
CA PRO A 235 12.14 -1.63 31.51
C PRO A 235 11.32 -0.57 30.76
N ARG A 236 11.69 -0.29 29.51
CA ARG A 236 10.99 0.57 28.55
C ARG A 236 11.03 -0.05 27.14
N LEU A 237 10.16 0.39 26.22
CA LEU A 237 10.27 0.04 24.81
C LEU A 237 11.38 0.88 24.14
N GLY A 238 12.08 0.28 23.17
CA GLY A 238 12.99 1.00 22.28
C GLY A 238 12.32 1.56 21.03
N ALA A 239 13.12 1.88 20.02
CA ALA A 239 12.64 2.17 18.67
C ALA A 239 12.20 0.88 17.95
N GLU A 240 11.34 1.01 16.94
CA GLU A 240 10.92 -0.11 16.10
C GLU A 240 12.11 -0.77 15.39
N ILE A 241 12.10 -2.10 15.34
CA ILE A 241 12.99 -2.90 14.51
C ILE A 241 12.38 -2.93 13.09
N PRO A 242 12.99 -2.22 12.12
CA PRO A 242 12.41 -2.10 10.79
C PRO A 242 12.40 -3.45 10.07
N GLU A 243 11.48 -3.62 9.12
CA GLU A 243 11.37 -4.87 8.37
C GLU A 243 12.51 -5.09 7.36
N ASP A 244 13.07 -4.00 6.83
CA ASP A 244 14.27 -4.02 5.99
C ASP A 244 15.58 -3.90 6.80
N LEU A 245 15.56 -4.31 8.08
CA LEU A 245 16.77 -4.49 8.88
C LEU A 245 17.79 -5.31 8.08
N PRO A 246 19.04 -4.84 7.84
CA PRO A 246 20.00 -5.58 7.02
C PRO A 246 20.32 -6.96 7.59
N ILE A 247 19.90 -8.00 6.85
CA ILE A 247 20.15 -9.42 7.17
C ILE A 247 21.22 -9.96 6.22
N ASN A 248 22.12 -10.79 6.75
CA ASN A 248 23.21 -11.44 6.01
C ASN A 248 22.76 -12.64 5.13
N TYR A 249 21.50 -12.66 4.71
CA TYR A 249 20.89 -13.77 4.00
C TYR A 249 19.87 -13.28 2.97
N GLU A 250 19.72 -14.03 1.88
CA GLU A 250 18.67 -13.88 0.86
C GLU A 250 17.91 -15.21 0.68
N ILE A 251 16.67 -15.14 0.21
CA ILE A 251 15.95 -16.30 -0.35
C ILE A 251 16.11 -16.22 -1.88
N GLN A 252 16.71 -17.23 -2.49
CA GLN A 252 16.97 -17.25 -3.94
C GLN A 252 15.78 -17.80 -4.74
N HIS A 253 15.15 -18.83 -4.17
CA HIS A 253 14.08 -19.59 -4.80
C HIS A 253 13.11 -20.11 -3.74
N LEU A 254 11.83 -20.22 -4.12
CA LEU A 254 10.78 -20.90 -3.37
C LEU A 254 10.21 -22.01 -4.25
N ASP A 255 10.31 -23.28 -3.83
CA ASP A 255 9.45 -24.34 -4.37
C ASP A 255 8.28 -24.53 -3.40
N VAL A 256 7.05 -24.45 -3.91
CA VAL A 256 5.82 -24.34 -3.12
C VAL A 256 4.81 -25.39 -3.57
N VAL A 257 4.25 -26.10 -2.59
CA VAL A 257 3.04 -26.92 -2.76
C VAL A 257 1.93 -26.29 -1.93
N ALA A 258 0.77 -26.04 -2.55
CA ALA A 258 -0.40 -25.44 -1.92
C ALA A 258 -1.65 -26.28 -2.21
N ASP A 259 -2.15 -27.01 -1.21
CA ASP A 259 -3.36 -27.83 -1.31
C ASP A 259 -4.58 -27.06 -0.77
N LEU A 260 -5.54 -26.82 -1.67
CA LEU A 260 -6.75 -26.05 -1.42
C LEU A 260 -7.96 -26.95 -1.14
N TYR A 261 -8.73 -26.59 -0.10
CA TYR A 261 -9.91 -27.33 0.36
C TYR A 261 -11.12 -26.37 0.56
N PRO A 262 -11.79 -25.92 -0.51
CA PRO A 262 -12.82 -24.88 -0.40
C PRO A 262 -14.08 -25.28 0.37
N ASP A 263 -14.39 -26.58 0.46
CA ASP A 263 -15.53 -27.07 1.26
C ASP A 263 -15.31 -27.03 2.78
N GLN A 264 -14.05 -27.04 3.22
CA GLN A 264 -13.61 -27.00 4.61
C GLN A 264 -12.58 -25.86 4.70
N PRO A 265 -12.98 -24.58 4.85
CA PRO A 265 -12.19 -23.41 4.43
C PRO A 265 -10.76 -23.40 5.01
N LYS A 266 -9.85 -24.00 4.24
CA LYS A 266 -8.49 -24.34 4.62
C LYS A 266 -7.61 -24.42 3.37
N ALA A 267 -6.38 -23.98 3.52
CA ALA A 267 -5.28 -24.35 2.65
C ALA A 267 -4.16 -24.95 3.51
N VAL A 268 -3.40 -25.88 2.94
CA VAL A 268 -2.16 -26.40 3.52
C VAL A 268 -1.02 -26.04 2.59
N PHE A 269 0.07 -25.50 3.15
CA PHE A 269 1.24 -25.08 2.41
C PHE A 269 2.45 -25.88 2.86
N GLU A 270 3.23 -26.39 1.90
CA GLU A 270 4.62 -26.78 2.10
C GLU A 270 5.51 -25.88 1.22
N ILE A 271 6.33 -25.04 1.85
CA ILE A 271 7.26 -24.14 1.16
C ILE A 271 8.69 -24.54 1.49
N THR A 272 9.50 -24.79 0.47
CA THR A 272 10.95 -24.93 0.58
C THR A 272 11.63 -23.65 0.10
N ALA A 273 12.14 -22.87 1.05
CA ALA A 273 12.88 -21.64 0.80
C ALA A 273 14.39 -21.91 0.72
N LYS A 274 14.99 -21.60 -0.43
CA LYS A 274 16.42 -21.75 -0.66
C LYS A 274 17.18 -20.53 -0.15
N ILE A 275 17.68 -20.61 1.07
CA ILE A 275 18.38 -19.52 1.75
C ILE A 275 19.87 -19.55 1.40
N ARG A 276 20.47 -18.39 1.10
CA ARG A 276 21.93 -18.23 0.89
C ARG A 276 22.48 -17.12 1.76
N ARG A 277 23.66 -17.32 2.37
CA ARG A 277 24.40 -16.25 3.06
C ARG A 277 24.96 -15.23 2.07
N THR A 278 24.84 -13.94 2.38
CA THR A 278 25.23 -12.82 1.52
C THR A 278 26.45 -12.05 2.05
N SER A 279 26.67 -12.03 3.37
CA SER A 279 27.74 -11.27 4.02
C SER A 279 28.08 -11.81 5.42
N ASP A 280 29.18 -11.31 6.00
CA ASP A 280 29.63 -11.68 7.35
C ASP A 280 28.84 -11.03 8.49
N GLY A 281 28.86 -11.67 9.66
CA GLY A 281 28.09 -11.27 10.85
C GLY A 281 27.12 -12.38 11.32
N PRO A 282 26.01 -12.03 12.00
CA PRO A 282 25.09 -13.00 12.62
C PRO A 282 24.63 -14.13 11.69
N GLN A 283 24.63 -15.37 12.22
CA GLN A 283 24.16 -16.56 11.52
C GLN A 283 22.66 -16.87 11.75
N THR A 284 21.88 -15.84 12.06
CA THR A 284 20.43 -15.94 12.26
C THR A 284 19.71 -15.35 11.06
N VAL A 285 18.87 -16.15 10.41
CA VAL A 285 18.01 -15.70 9.30
C VAL A 285 16.74 -15.12 9.93
N PHE A 286 16.58 -13.80 9.85
CA PHE A 286 15.38 -13.11 10.30
C PHE A 286 14.39 -12.97 9.14
N MET A 287 13.16 -13.43 9.36
CA MET A 287 12.08 -13.51 8.38
C MET A 287 10.78 -13.00 9.00
N ARG A 288 9.77 -12.82 8.16
CA ARG A 288 8.37 -12.68 8.56
C ARG A 288 7.48 -13.59 7.71
N ILE A 289 6.33 -13.92 8.27
CA ILE A 289 5.16 -14.56 7.64
C ILE A 289 3.95 -14.04 8.40
N ASN A 290 2.77 -13.94 7.80
CA ASN A 290 1.59 -13.41 8.50
C ASN A 290 1.17 -14.25 9.73
N ASP A 291 0.67 -13.59 10.78
CA ASP A 291 0.39 -14.19 12.10
C ASP A 291 -0.69 -15.29 12.12
N SER A 292 -1.54 -15.34 11.09
CA SER A 292 -2.61 -16.33 10.97
C SER A 292 -2.16 -17.62 10.28
N TYR A 293 -0.88 -17.76 9.93
CA TYR A 293 -0.28 -18.99 9.41
C TYR A 293 0.52 -19.70 10.52
N THR A 294 0.08 -20.89 10.90
CA THR A 294 0.66 -21.67 12.01
C THR A 294 1.58 -22.76 11.49
N ILE A 295 2.87 -22.68 11.82
CA ILE A 295 3.87 -23.67 11.41
C ILE A 295 3.72 -24.94 12.25
N SER A 296 3.41 -26.05 11.59
CA SER A 296 3.20 -27.37 12.22
C SER A 296 4.42 -28.29 12.10
N ARG A 297 5.25 -28.09 11.06
CA ARG A 297 6.51 -28.82 10.84
C ARG A 297 7.52 -27.88 10.17
N ALA A 298 8.80 -28.01 10.50
CA ALA A 298 9.86 -27.48 9.67
C ALA A 298 11.10 -28.38 9.65
N THR A 299 11.82 -28.36 8.53
CA THR A 299 13.12 -29.01 8.37
C THR A 299 14.14 -28.03 7.77
N TYR A 300 15.42 -28.25 8.04
CA TYR A 300 16.52 -27.46 7.47
C TYR A 300 17.63 -28.37 6.98
N ARG A 301 18.02 -28.23 5.71
CA ARG A 301 18.96 -29.15 5.02
C ARG A 301 18.52 -30.63 5.13
N GLY A 302 17.22 -30.89 5.24
CA GLY A 302 16.62 -32.22 5.43
C GLY A 302 16.36 -32.63 6.88
N GLU A 303 17.06 -32.04 7.85
CA GLU A 303 16.93 -32.40 9.27
C GLU A 303 15.75 -31.70 9.96
N SER A 304 15.10 -32.36 10.92
CA SER A 304 13.95 -31.78 11.63
C SER A 304 14.37 -30.68 12.60
N LEU A 305 13.74 -29.51 12.52
CA LEU A 305 14.01 -28.38 13.42
C LEU A 305 13.26 -28.50 14.74
N GLN A 306 13.89 -28.06 15.83
CA GLN A 306 13.14 -27.71 17.04
C GLN A 306 12.31 -26.45 16.78
N LEU A 307 11.00 -26.53 17.00
CA LEU A 307 10.07 -25.43 16.79
C LEU A 307 9.68 -24.78 18.12
N PHE A 308 9.80 -23.46 18.19
CA PHE A 308 9.31 -22.62 19.28
C PHE A 308 8.22 -21.69 18.75
N THR A 309 7.05 -22.25 18.43
CA THR A 309 5.91 -21.51 17.86
C THR A 309 5.06 -20.87 18.95
N ASN A 310 4.96 -19.53 18.92
CA ASN A 310 4.16 -18.72 19.82
C ASN A 310 4.36 -19.10 21.30
N LEU A 311 5.62 -19.23 21.75
CA LEU A 311 6.00 -19.48 23.15
C LEU A 311 6.51 -18.20 23.84
N PRO A 312 6.34 -18.05 25.18
CA PRO A 312 6.89 -16.90 25.91
C PRO A 312 8.41 -16.96 26.02
N SER A 313 9.08 -15.81 26.12
CA SER A 313 10.54 -15.74 25.99
C SER A 313 11.32 -16.57 27.02
N ALA A 314 10.81 -16.68 28.25
CA ALA A 314 11.44 -17.49 29.30
C ALA A 314 11.48 -19.00 28.99
N ASN A 315 10.62 -19.48 28.09
CA ASN A 315 10.52 -20.89 27.71
C ASN A 315 11.29 -21.24 26.41
N VAL A 316 11.79 -20.24 25.68
CA VAL A 316 12.57 -20.44 24.45
C VAL A 316 14.05 -20.63 24.81
N LYS A 317 14.53 -21.87 24.70
CA LYS A 317 15.92 -22.26 25.04
C LYS A 317 16.69 -22.64 23.78
N LEU A 318 17.36 -21.64 23.20
CA LEU A 318 18.18 -21.81 22.00
C LEU A 318 19.53 -22.47 22.35
N GLY A 319 20.04 -23.31 21.46
CA GLY A 319 21.34 -23.98 21.57
C GLY A 319 22.22 -23.75 20.33
N GLU A 320 23.24 -24.57 20.17
CA GLU A 320 24.18 -24.50 19.02
C GLU A 320 23.59 -25.11 17.73
N GLN A 321 22.59 -25.99 17.84
CA GLN A 321 21.89 -26.54 16.69
C GLN A 321 20.92 -25.52 16.08
N PRO A 322 20.58 -25.61 14.77
CA PRO A 322 19.54 -24.81 14.17
C PRO A 322 18.17 -25.06 14.81
N ALA A 323 17.44 -23.99 15.13
CA ALA A 323 16.08 -24.02 15.64
C ALA A 323 15.24 -22.91 14.98
N LEU A 324 13.92 -23.12 14.93
CA LEU A 324 12.97 -22.16 14.37
C LEU A 324 12.12 -21.55 15.49
N VAL A 325 12.05 -20.22 15.54
CA VAL A 325 11.19 -19.49 16.49
C VAL A 325 10.16 -18.69 15.71
N GLN A 326 8.88 -18.83 16.07
CA GLN A 326 7.78 -18.00 15.56
C GLN A 326 7.15 -17.22 16.72
N ALA A 327 6.93 -15.92 16.54
CA ALA A 327 6.26 -15.04 17.49
C ALA A 327 5.33 -14.09 16.73
N GLY A 328 4.05 -14.44 16.61
CA GLY A 328 3.13 -13.79 15.68
C GLY A 328 3.69 -13.78 14.26
N SER A 329 3.83 -12.59 13.66
CA SER A 329 4.40 -12.47 12.31
C SER A 329 5.93 -12.55 12.22
N VAL A 330 6.66 -12.64 13.33
CA VAL A 330 8.13 -12.77 13.34
C VAL A 330 8.52 -14.24 13.25
N LEU A 331 9.46 -14.56 12.36
CA LEU A 331 10.02 -15.90 12.18
C LEU A 331 11.55 -15.82 12.13
N TYR A 332 12.28 -16.69 12.83
CA TYR A 332 13.73 -16.79 12.59
C TYR A 332 14.31 -18.18 12.75
N LEU A 333 15.34 -18.45 11.95
CA LEU A 333 16.16 -19.66 11.96
C LEU A 333 17.53 -19.33 12.56
N THR A 334 17.92 -20.01 13.64
CA THR A 334 19.25 -19.85 14.26
C THR A 334 20.32 -20.67 13.54
N ASN A 335 21.59 -20.29 13.72
CA ASN A 335 22.77 -21.12 13.40
C ASN A 335 22.82 -21.62 11.94
N ALA A 336 22.34 -20.82 10.99
CA ALA A 336 22.15 -21.22 9.60
C ALA A 336 23.46 -21.40 8.81
N GLY A 337 24.62 -20.97 9.32
CA GLY A 337 25.89 -21.04 8.58
C GLY A 337 25.79 -20.39 7.20
N GLU A 338 26.23 -21.06 6.15
CA GLU A 338 26.22 -20.51 4.78
C GLU A 338 24.86 -20.52 4.05
N GLY A 339 23.80 -20.99 4.71
CA GLY A 339 22.49 -21.19 4.09
C GLY A 339 22.22 -22.64 3.64
N GLY A 340 21.08 -22.85 3.00
CA GLY A 340 20.51 -24.16 2.68
C GLY A 340 18.99 -24.08 2.57
N ASP A 341 18.38 -25.21 2.26
CA ASP A 341 16.94 -25.29 2.05
C ASP A 341 16.20 -25.41 3.40
N LEU A 342 15.27 -24.48 3.65
CA LEU A 342 14.36 -24.47 4.81
C LEU A 342 12.95 -24.84 4.32
N THR A 343 12.45 -26.01 4.71
CA THR A 343 11.09 -26.44 4.38
C THR A 343 10.17 -26.19 5.56
N LEU A 344 9.08 -25.45 5.35
CA LEU A 344 8.02 -25.18 6.33
C LEU A 344 6.73 -25.85 5.87
N VAL A 345 6.02 -26.51 6.79
CA VAL A 345 4.61 -26.91 6.60
C VAL A 345 3.75 -26.11 7.56
N TYR A 346 2.70 -25.49 7.02
CA TYR A 346 1.81 -24.64 7.78
C TYR A 346 0.40 -24.62 7.18
N ASP A 347 -0.57 -24.30 8.01
CA ASP A 347 -1.95 -24.00 7.60
C ASP A 347 -2.45 -22.74 8.31
N THR A 348 -3.71 -22.37 8.07
CA THR A 348 -4.29 -21.11 8.52
C THR A 348 -5.79 -21.27 8.80
N ASP A 349 -6.29 -20.59 9.85
CA ASP A 349 -7.72 -20.49 10.13
C ASP A 349 -8.33 -19.35 9.30
N LEU A 350 -9.12 -19.73 8.30
CA LEU A 350 -9.69 -18.82 7.31
C LEU A 350 -11.13 -18.40 7.63
N ALA A 351 -11.58 -18.62 8.87
CA ALA A 351 -12.90 -18.20 9.36
C ALA A 351 -13.07 -16.66 9.50
N VAL A 352 -12.02 -15.86 9.26
CA VAL A 352 -12.05 -14.40 9.40
C VAL A 352 -12.09 -13.72 8.01
N PRO A 353 -13.07 -12.86 7.70
CA PRO A 353 -13.25 -12.28 6.36
C PRO A 353 -12.11 -11.29 6.00
N ARG A 354 -11.16 -11.79 5.22
CA ARG A 354 -9.89 -11.15 4.84
C ARG A 354 -9.57 -11.42 3.37
N GLN A 355 -8.62 -10.66 2.82
CA GLN A 355 -8.27 -10.66 1.40
C GLN A 355 -7.40 -11.87 1.00
N ASP A 356 -6.51 -12.31 1.89
CA ASP A 356 -6.01 -13.69 1.88
C ASP A 356 -7.07 -14.63 2.49
N GLY A 357 -7.32 -15.76 1.84
CA GLY A 357 -8.15 -16.86 2.34
C GLY A 357 -8.88 -17.66 1.27
N ILE A 358 -9.66 -18.66 1.70
CA ILE A 358 -10.45 -19.53 0.84
C ILE A 358 -11.90 -19.63 1.32
N ARG A 359 -12.80 -19.75 0.37
CA ARG A 359 -14.25 -19.86 0.50
C ARG A 359 -14.74 -20.95 -0.46
N LYS A 360 -16.04 -21.24 -0.47
CA LYS A 360 -16.64 -22.21 -1.41
C LYS A 360 -16.65 -21.73 -2.87
N ASP A 361 -16.46 -20.44 -3.07
CA ASP A 361 -16.54 -19.71 -4.34
C ASP A 361 -15.19 -19.20 -4.85
N HIS A 362 -14.16 -19.05 -4.02
CA HIS A 362 -12.80 -18.65 -4.45
C HIS A 362 -11.72 -18.92 -3.40
N ALA A 363 -10.47 -18.96 -3.86
CA ALA A 363 -9.26 -18.79 -3.07
C ALA A 363 -8.50 -17.55 -3.57
N LEU A 364 -7.98 -16.75 -2.64
CA LEU A 364 -7.08 -15.64 -2.92
C LEU A 364 -5.96 -15.72 -1.89
N PHE A 365 -4.71 -15.76 -2.34
CA PHE A 365 -3.53 -15.57 -1.51
C PHE A 365 -2.64 -14.58 -2.24
N LEU A 366 -2.68 -13.33 -1.80
CA LEU A 366 -2.23 -12.15 -2.55
C LEU A 366 -1.16 -11.36 -1.79
N SER A 367 -0.88 -11.70 -0.54
CA SER A 367 0.05 -10.94 0.31
C SER A 367 0.97 -11.85 1.14
N TYR A 368 1.00 -11.70 2.46
CA TYR A 368 2.00 -12.25 3.36
C TYR A 368 1.83 -13.73 3.77
N TRP A 369 1.30 -14.57 2.87
CA TRP A 369 1.06 -15.99 3.11
C TRP A 369 2.34 -16.87 3.05
N TRP A 370 3.51 -16.28 2.80
CA TRP A 370 4.78 -16.97 2.57
C TRP A 370 5.93 -16.37 3.41
N PRO A 371 6.99 -17.13 3.73
CA PRO A 371 8.08 -16.67 4.59
C PRO A 371 9.11 -15.82 3.82
N HIS A 372 9.32 -14.56 4.23
CA HIS A 372 10.19 -13.61 3.52
C HIS A 372 11.24 -12.92 4.40
N ILE A 373 12.42 -12.65 3.86
CA ILE A 373 13.44 -11.77 4.45
C ILE A 373 13.24 -10.36 3.87
N GLY A 374 12.74 -9.40 4.67
CA GLY A 374 12.62 -7.99 4.28
C GLY A 374 11.94 -7.74 2.91
N ARG A 375 10.96 -8.58 2.55
CA ARG A 375 10.24 -8.63 1.26
C ARG A 375 11.18 -8.65 0.03
N GLN A 376 12.40 -9.14 0.20
CA GLN A 376 13.38 -9.21 -0.88
C GLN A 376 12.92 -10.22 -1.95
N PRO A 377 13.11 -9.92 -3.24
CA PRO A 377 12.50 -10.68 -4.32
C PRO A 377 13.13 -12.05 -4.51
N ALA A 378 12.28 -13.07 -4.65
CA ALA A 378 12.67 -14.45 -4.93
C ALA A 378 12.07 -14.94 -6.25
N THR A 379 12.76 -15.87 -6.91
CA THR A 379 12.14 -16.67 -7.98
C THR A 379 11.26 -17.76 -7.37
N SER A 380 10.27 -18.28 -8.08
CA SER A 380 9.43 -19.33 -7.51
C SER A 380 8.97 -20.40 -8.50
N ARG A 381 8.67 -21.57 -7.96
CA ARG A 381 7.85 -22.61 -8.57
C ARG A 381 6.67 -22.86 -7.62
N ILE A 382 5.45 -22.82 -8.14
CA ILE A 382 4.25 -22.92 -7.32
C ILE A 382 3.32 -23.99 -7.90
N THR A 383 3.10 -25.03 -7.13
CA THR A 383 2.27 -26.20 -7.43
C THR A 383 1.00 -26.09 -6.61
N VAL A 384 -0.14 -25.84 -7.26
CA VAL A 384 -1.44 -25.62 -6.59
C VAL A 384 -2.37 -26.78 -6.89
N SER A 385 -2.91 -27.45 -5.86
CA SER A 385 -3.95 -28.47 -6.02
C SER A 385 -5.30 -28.00 -5.50
N GLY A 386 -6.38 -28.32 -6.20
CA GLY A 386 -7.74 -27.94 -5.84
C GLY A 386 -8.80 -28.74 -6.61
N PRO A 387 -10.07 -28.32 -6.59
CA PRO A 387 -11.13 -28.94 -7.39
C PRO A 387 -10.82 -28.90 -8.89
N VAL A 388 -11.25 -29.92 -9.64
CA VAL A 388 -11.00 -30.05 -11.07
C VAL A 388 -11.63 -28.93 -11.91
N ASP A 389 -12.81 -28.44 -11.49
CA ASP A 389 -13.60 -27.39 -12.15
C ASP A 389 -13.10 -25.97 -11.85
N TRP A 390 -12.14 -25.81 -10.94
CA TRP A 390 -11.54 -24.52 -10.62
C TRP A 390 -10.44 -24.13 -11.62
N LEU A 391 -10.35 -22.84 -11.94
CA LEU A 391 -9.09 -22.23 -12.36
C LEU A 391 -8.15 -22.23 -11.14
N LEU A 392 -6.89 -22.64 -11.34
CA LEU A 392 -5.85 -22.61 -10.32
C LEU A 392 -4.61 -21.92 -10.91
N MET A 393 -4.31 -20.72 -10.44
CA MET A 393 -3.33 -19.81 -11.04
C MET A 393 -2.31 -19.32 -10.01
N ALA A 394 -1.05 -19.19 -10.43
CA ALA A 394 0.02 -18.58 -9.67
C ALA A 394 0.97 -17.80 -10.59
N ASN A 395 1.93 -17.04 -10.05
CA ASN A 395 2.82 -16.22 -10.88
C ASN A 395 3.73 -17.08 -11.78
N GLY A 396 4.18 -16.47 -12.89
CA GLY A 396 5.06 -17.11 -13.86
C GLY A 396 4.30 -17.68 -15.06
N ASP A 397 4.86 -18.70 -15.72
CA ASP A 397 4.21 -19.45 -16.81
C ASP A 397 3.80 -20.87 -16.37
N LEU A 398 2.74 -21.39 -16.99
CA LEU A 398 2.26 -22.76 -16.77
C LEU A 398 3.29 -23.79 -17.26
N VAL A 399 3.66 -24.73 -16.40
CA VAL A 399 4.59 -25.84 -16.69
C VAL A 399 3.84 -27.15 -16.91
N GLU A 400 2.85 -27.46 -16.06
CA GLU A 400 2.15 -28.75 -16.06
C GLU A 400 0.76 -28.62 -15.42
N GLU A 401 -0.24 -29.31 -15.96
CA GLU A 401 -1.56 -29.51 -15.34
C GLU A 401 -1.89 -31.02 -15.35
N LYS A 402 -2.27 -31.56 -14.20
CA LYS A 402 -2.62 -32.97 -13.99
C LYS A 402 -3.96 -33.07 -13.26
N GLN A 403 -4.86 -33.92 -13.73
CA GLN A 403 -6.10 -34.26 -13.03
C GLN A 403 -5.93 -35.61 -12.30
N ASP A 404 -6.46 -35.71 -11.09
CA ASP A 404 -6.66 -36.98 -10.37
C ASP A 404 -8.05 -36.97 -9.72
N GLY A 405 -8.94 -37.84 -10.20
CA GLY A 405 -10.34 -37.90 -9.77
C GLY A 405 -11.09 -36.56 -9.96
N ASP A 406 -11.60 -36.03 -8.85
CA ASP A 406 -12.31 -34.76 -8.71
C ASP A 406 -11.39 -33.57 -8.40
N ARG A 407 -10.09 -33.80 -8.26
CA ARG A 407 -9.06 -32.77 -8.04
C ARG A 407 -8.15 -32.63 -9.25
N LYS A 408 -7.40 -31.54 -9.27
CA LYS A 408 -6.26 -31.34 -10.16
C LYS A 408 -5.16 -30.56 -9.49
N THR A 409 -3.97 -30.68 -10.05
CA THR A 409 -2.74 -30.01 -9.61
C THR A 409 -2.12 -29.27 -10.79
N VAL A 410 -1.81 -27.99 -10.60
CA VAL A 410 -1.30 -27.09 -11.65
C VAL A 410 0.03 -26.49 -11.17
N THR A 411 1.09 -26.69 -11.95
CA THR A 411 2.44 -26.21 -11.65
C THR A 411 2.77 -24.98 -12.50
N TRP A 412 3.10 -23.87 -11.84
CA TRP A 412 3.58 -22.63 -12.44
C TRP A 412 5.05 -22.40 -12.09
N SER A 413 5.79 -21.71 -12.97
CA SER A 413 7.20 -21.37 -12.76
C SER A 413 7.46 -19.91 -13.10
N ASN A 414 7.91 -19.14 -12.11
CA ASN A 414 8.27 -17.74 -12.24
C ASN A 414 9.80 -17.53 -12.20
N PRO A 415 10.47 -17.39 -13.36
CA PRO A 415 11.89 -17.07 -13.44
C PRO A 415 12.19 -15.58 -13.20
N VAL A 416 11.18 -14.74 -12.96
CA VAL A 416 11.37 -13.35 -12.50
C VAL A 416 11.41 -13.37 -10.98
N ALA A 417 12.47 -12.82 -10.39
CA ALA A 417 12.49 -12.59 -8.95
C ALA A 417 11.54 -11.43 -8.60
N VAL A 418 10.52 -11.69 -7.79
CA VAL A 418 9.45 -10.74 -7.43
C VAL A 418 9.27 -10.67 -5.91
N SER A 419 8.81 -9.52 -5.40
CA SER A 419 8.67 -9.27 -3.95
C SER A 419 7.38 -9.80 -3.33
N TYR A 420 6.40 -10.25 -4.14
CA TYR A 420 5.14 -10.83 -3.67
C TYR A 420 4.73 -12.02 -4.55
N HIS A 421 4.33 -13.11 -3.90
CA HIS A 421 3.87 -14.32 -4.57
C HIS A 421 2.36 -14.48 -4.39
N HIS A 422 1.71 -15.01 -5.41
CA HIS A 422 0.25 -14.96 -5.55
C HIS A 422 -0.30 -16.32 -5.95
N ILE A 423 -1.45 -16.70 -5.38
CA ILE A 423 -2.29 -17.83 -5.80
C ILE A 423 -3.74 -17.35 -5.92
N VAL A 424 -4.41 -17.72 -7.02
CA VAL A 424 -5.85 -17.50 -7.22
C VAL A 424 -6.52 -18.83 -7.58
N GLY A 425 -7.64 -19.12 -6.92
CA GLY A 425 -8.48 -20.29 -7.18
C GLY A 425 -9.96 -19.91 -7.29
N GLY A 426 -10.74 -20.64 -8.09
CA GLY A 426 -12.21 -20.50 -8.11
C GLY A 426 -12.84 -21.09 -9.38
N PRO A 427 -14.18 -21.23 -9.44
CA PRO A 427 -14.92 -21.70 -10.61
C PRO A 427 -15.05 -20.57 -11.64
N TYR A 428 -13.91 -20.06 -12.11
CA TYR A 428 -13.81 -18.97 -13.08
C TYR A 428 -14.12 -19.44 -14.49
N LEU A 429 -14.93 -18.67 -15.21
CA LEU A 429 -15.31 -18.92 -16.58
C LEU A 429 -14.48 -18.07 -17.54
N LEU A 430 -13.86 -18.72 -18.54
CA LEU A 430 -13.16 -18.02 -19.63
C LEU A 430 -14.17 -17.16 -20.41
N ALA A 431 -14.00 -15.84 -20.33
CA ALA A 431 -14.93 -14.85 -20.86
C ALA A 431 -14.50 -14.30 -22.24
N ALA A 432 -13.18 -14.18 -22.47
CA ALA A 432 -12.57 -13.87 -23.76
C ALA A 432 -11.10 -14.36 -23.83
N GLU A 433 -10.60 -14.63 -25.03
CA GLU A 433 -9.18 -14.88 -25.34
C GLU A 433 -8.80 -14.11 -26.62
N VAL A 434 -7.60 -13.54 -26.66
CA VAL A 434 -6.93 -13.07 -27.89
C VAL A 434 -5.46 -13.55 -27.90
N LYS A 435 -4.83 -13.52 -29.07
CA LYS A 435 -3.41 -13.82 -29.23
C LYS A 435 -2.70 -12.64 -29.91
N ASP A 436 -1.64 -12.15 -29.27
CA ASP A 436 -0.80 -11.04 -29.75
C ASP A 436 0.68 -11.39 -29.60
N ARG A 437 1.49 -11.08 -30.61
CA ARG A 437 2.96 -11.28 -30.62
C ARG A 437 3.42 -12.68 -30.16
N GLY A 438 2.60 -13.71 -30.38
CA GLY A 438 2.85 -15.10 -29.96
C GLY A 438 2.41 -15.47 -28.54
N ARG A 439 1.89 -14.51 -27.76
CA ARG A 439 1.35 -14.70 -26.40
C ARG A 439 -0.16 -14.89 -26.42
N THR A 440 -0.69 -15.49 -25.35
CA THR A 440 -2.15 -15.65 -25.14
C THR A 440 -2.63 -14.70 -24.05
N ILE A 441 -3.70 -13.94 -24.27
CA ILE A 441 -4.24 -12.96 -23.31
C ILE A 441 -5.71 -13.29 -23.08
N ARG A 442 -6.10 -13.50 -21.82
CA ARG A 442 -7.44 -14.00 -21.47
C ARG A 442 -8.08 -13.17 -20.37
N ALA A 443 -9.41 -13.19 -20.32
CA ALA A 443 -10.20 -12.64 -19.23
C ALA A 443 -11.07 -13.74 -18.60
N TRP A 444 -11.06 -13.82 -17.27
CA TRP A 444 -11.70 -14.87 -16.48
C TRP A 444 -12.71 -14.25 -15.51
N HIS A 445 -13.98 -14.62 -15.62
CA HIS A 445 -15.06 -14.03 -14.82
C HIS A 445 -15.56 -15.01 -13.76
N ILE A 446 -15.85 -14.52 -12.55
CA ILE A 446 -16.49 -15.33 -11.51
C ILE A 446 -18.01 -15.30 -11.67
N GLY A 447 -18.66 -16.47 -11.61
CA GLY A 447 -20.12 -16.62 -11.69
C GLY A 447 -20.73 -16.37 -13.08
N SER A 448 -20.63 -15.15 -13.63
CA SER A 448 -21.31 -14.78 -14.89
C SER A 448 -20.41 -14.07 -15.91
N VAL A 449 -20.41 -14.60 -17.14
CA VAL A 449 -19.62 -14.07 -18.26
C VAL A 449 -20.28 -12.82 -18.84
N ASN A 450 -19.49 -11.75 -18.99
CA ASN A 450 -19.86 -10.54 -19.72
C ASN A 450 -18.82 -10.35 -20.85
N ARG A 451 -19.13 -10.88 -22.03
CA ARG A 451 -18.19 -10.94 -23.16
C ARG A 451 -17.72 -9.56 -23.60
N THR A 452 -18.61 -8.56 -23.70
CA THR A 452 -18.24 -7.21 -24.12
C THR A 452 -17.28 -6.52 -23.14
N ARG A 453 -17.36 -6.85 -21.84
CA ARG A 453 -16.35 -6.42 -20.85
C ARG A 453 -15.02 -7.14 -21.12
N ALA A 454 -15.04 -8.46 -21.13
CA ALA A 454 -13.87 -9.31 -21.35
C ALA A 454 -13.10 -9.00 -22.65
N GLU A 455 -13.82 -8.86 -23.76
CA GLU A 455 -13.30 -8.51 -25.09
C GLU A 455 -12.60 -7.15 -25.08
N ARG A 456 -13.18 -6.14 -24.43
CA ARG A 456 -12.56 -4.82 -24.25
C ARG A 456 -11.25 -4.96 -23.44
N ASP A 457 -11.27 -5.73 -22.37
CA ASP A 457 -10.17 -5.79 -21.40
C ASP A 457 -8.96 -6.54 -21.97
N VAL A 458 -9.15 -7.70 -22.61
CA VAL A 458 -8.05 -8.41 -23.31
C VAL A 458 -7.47 -7.59 -24.47
N ASN A 459 -8.31 -6.83 -25.18
CA ASN A 459 -7.85 -5.89 -26.22
C ASN A 459 -7.17 -4.64 -25.66
N SER A 460 -7.40 -4.30 -24.38
CA SER A 460 -6.69 -3.22 -23.68
C SER A 460 -5.31 -3.71 -23.24
N ALA A 461 -5.26 -4.86 -22.57
CA ALA A 461 -4.02 -5.50 -22.15
C ALA A 461 -3.08 -5.80 -23.34
N ALA A 462 -3.58 -6.32 -24.46
CA ALA A 462 -2.75 -6.54 -25.66
C ALA A 462 -2.05 -5.26 -26.14
N LYS A 463 -2.76 -4.13 -26.16
CA LYS A 463 -2.19 -2.83 -26.57
C LYS A 463 -1.21 -2.29 -25.53
N ALA A 464 -1.50 -2.45 -24.25
CA ALA A 464 -0.62 -2.03 -23.16
C ALA A 464 0.69 -2.86 -23.13
N ILE A 465 0.60 -4.20 -23.23
CA ILE A 465 1.75 -5.10 -23.31
C ILE A 465 2.63 -4.72 -24.50
N ALA A 466 2.06 -4.56 -25.69
CA ALA A 466 2.82 -4.17 -26.89
C ALA A 466 3.49 -2.80 -26.72
N PHE A 467 2.78 -1.81 -26.17
CA PHE A 467 3.31 -0.46 -25.95
C PHE A 467 4.46 -0.43 -24.92
N PHE A 468 4.29 -1.07 -23.76
CA PHE A 468 5.32 -1.11 -22.73
C PHE A 468 6.51 -2.00 -23.13
N GLU A 469 6.29 -3.08 -23.88
CA GLU A 469 7.36 -3.92 -24.44
C GLU A 469 8.29 -3.13 -25.36
N ASP A 470 7.70 -2.37 -26.30
CA ASP A 470 8.44 -1.53 -27.25
C ASP A 470 9.18 -0.36 -26.57
N ARG A 471 8.79 0.00 -25.33
CA ARG A 471 9.36 1.14 -24.59
C ARG A 471 10.31 0.76 -23.48
N PHE A 472 10.03 -0.27 -22.68
CA PHE A 472 10.77 -0.60 -21.46
C PHE A 472 11.47 -1.97 -21.50
N GLY A 473 11.23 -2.79 -22.53
CA GLY A 473 11.92 -4.06 -22.77
C GLY A 473 10.99 -5.27 -22.78
N LYS A 474 11.51 -6.42 -23.23
CA LYS A 474 10.72 -7.65 -23.48
C LYS A 474 9.78 -8.02 -22.32
N PHE A 475 8.50 -8.22 -22.63
CA PHE A 475 7.54 -8.78 -21.68
C PHE A 475 7.96 -10.22 -21.29
N PRO A 476 8.01 -10.57 -20.00
CA PRO A 476 8.74 -11.76 -19.55
C PRO A 476 7.99 -13.10 -19.69
N TYR A 477 6.66 -13.10 -19.82
CA TYR A 477 5.82 -14.30 -19.80
C TYR A 477 5.24 -14.65 -21.18
N ASN A 478 4.73 -15.87 -21.34
CA ASN A 478 4.09 -16.33 -22.57
C ASN A 478 2.58 -16.01 -22.63
N HIS A 479 2.02 -15.42 -21.57
CA HIS A 479 0.63 -15.04 -21.47
C HIS A 479 0.40 -13.81 -20.58
N TYR A 480 -0.84 -13.31 -20.53
CA TYR A 480 -1.31 -12.44 -19.44
C TYR A 480 -2.80 -12.69 -19.15
N ASP A 481 -3.17 -12.86 -17.89
CA ASP A 481 -4.55 -13.11 -17.48
C ASP A 481 -5.15 -11.93 -16.70
N ILE A 482 -6.41 -11.62 -16.99
CA ILE A 482 -7.23 -10.64 -16.26
C ILE A 482 -8.31 -11.44 -15.53
N VAL A 483 -8.23 -11.53 -14.20
CA VAL A 483 -9.11 -12.36 -13.40
C VAL A 483 -10.04 -11.47 -12.57
N ASP A 484 -11.34 -11.74 -12.59
CA ASP A 484 -12.29 -11.08 -11.69
C ASP A 484 -11.90 -11.33 -10.22
N THR A 485 -12.20 -10.39 -9.33
CA THR A 485 -12.15 -10.66 -7.88
C THR A 485 -13.37 -10.08 -7.16
N PRO A 486 -13.97 -10.83 -6.21
CA PRO A 486 -15.10 -10.36 -5.41
C PRO A 486 -14.67 -9.53 -4.18
N ASP A 487 -13.46 -9.77 -3.64
CA ASP A 487 -13.01 -9.29 -2.33
C ASP A 487 -11.84 -8.27 -2.38
N PHE A 488 -11.33 -7.96 -3.57
CA PHE A 488 -10.24 -6.99 -3.80
C PHE A 488 -10.67 -5.92 -4.81
N TYR A 489 -9.96 -4.78 -4.85
CA TYR A 489 -10.28 -3.68 -5.79
C TYR A 489 -9.57 -3.87 -7.14
N GLY A 490 -8.24 -3.87 -7.12
CA GLY A 490 -7.32 -4.23 -8.21
C GLY A 490 -5.93 -4.52 -7.62
N LEU A 491 -5.14 -5.42 -8.22
CA LEU A 491 -3.78 -5.75 -7.77
C LEU A 491 -2.89 -6.27 -8.91
N GLU A 492 -1.60 -5.94 -8.85
CA GLU A 492 -0.57 -6.42 -9.75
C GLU A 492 -0.05 -7.83 -9.39
N CYS A 493 -0.42 -8.86 -10.14
CA CYS A 493 0.15 -10.21 -9.98
C CYS A 493 1.23 -10.54 -11.05
N TYR A 494 1.74 -9.49 -11.71
CA TYR A 494 2.83 -9.43 -12.71
C TYR A 494 2.67 -10.26 -14.00
N SER A 495 2.38 -11.57 -13.92
CA SER A 495 1.98 -12.40 -15.07
C SER A 495 0.47 -12.42 -15.27
N PHE A 496 -0.29 -11.98 -14.29
CA PHE A 496 -1.73 -11.75 -14.35
C PHE A 496 -2.12 -10.55 -13.47
N THR A 497 -3.40 -10.24 -13.38
CA THR A 497 -3.97 -9.30 -12.40
C THR A 497 -5.31 -9.81 -11.89
N VAL A 498 -5.65 -9.45 -10.65
CA VAL A 498 -7.01 -9.57 -10.11
C VAL A 498 -7.68 -8.20 -10.09
N LEU A 499 -8.82 -8.05 -10.78
CA LEU A 499 -9.55 -6.80 -10.91
C LEU A 499 -11.02 -6.95 -10.53
N SER A 500 -11.54 -6.00 -9.73
CA SER A 500 -12.98 -5.93 -9.51
C SER A 500 -13.70 -5.52 -10.81
N PRO A 501 -14.85 -6.14 -11.14
CA PRO A 501 -15.61 -5.86 -12.37
C PRO A 501 -15.82 -4.38 -12.74
N PRO A 502 -16.04 -3.43 -11.80
CA PRO A 502 -16.24 -2.02 -12.14
C PRO A 502 -15.00 -1.30 -12.69
N ILE A 503 -13.78 -1.71 -12.31
CA ILE A 503 -12.57 -0.90 -12.60
C ILE A 503 -11.77 -1.39 -13.81
N THR A 504 -11.96 -2.65 -14.22
CA THR A 504 -11.46 -3.25 -15.47
C THR A 504 -11.27 -2.26 -16.63
N SER A 505 -12.30 -1.46 -16.89
CA SER A 505 -12.36 -0.44 -17.96
C SER A 505 -11.22 0.57 -18.01
N TRP A 506 -10.53 0.84 -16.90
CA TRP A 506 -9.44 1.81 -16.80
C TRP A 506 -8.22 1.27 -16.06
N ALA A 507 -8.36 0.27 -15.17
CA ALA A 507 -7.26 -0.29 -14.40
C ALA A 507 -6.37 -1.23 -15.23
N THR A 508 -6.92 -2.02 -16.17
CA THR A 508 -6.20 -3.11 -16.85
C THR A 508 -4.83 -2.73 -17.44
N SER A 509 -4.64 -1.51 -17.95
CA SER A 509 -3.33 -1.08 -18.47
C SER A 509 -2.35 -0.55 -17.41
N HIS A 510 -2.82 -0.14 -16.24
CA HIS A 510 -1.99 0.11 -15.04
C HIS A 510 -1.42 -1.21 -14.52
N GLU A 511 -2.26 -2.22 -14.30
CA GLU A 511 -1.85 -3.56 -13.82
C GLU A 511 -0.83 -4.26 -14.75
N VAL A 512 -0.95 -4.02 -16.07
CA VAL A 512 0.02 -4.49 -17.07
C VAL A 512 1.34 -3.70 -16.98
N GLY A 513 1.30 -2.40 -16.67
CA GLY A 513 2.49 -1.58 -16.47
C GLY A 513 3.34 -2.06 -15.29
N HIS A 514 2.69 -2.57 -14.25
CA HIS A 514 3.37 -3.19 -13.11
C HIS A 514 4.18 -4.44 -13.45
N THR A 515 3.95 -5.12 -14.57
CA THR A 515 4.87 -6.17 -15.03
C THR A 515 6.30 -5.63 -15.15
N TRP A 516 6.49 -4.36 -15.53
CA TRP A 516 7.80 -3.70 -15.55
C TRP A 516 8.18 -3.05 -14.22
N PHE A 517 7.25 -2.34 -13.56
CA PHE A 517 7.50 -1.57 -12.34
C PHE A 517 6.73 -2.19 -11.15
N GLY A 518 7.38 -3.07 -10.40
CA GLY A 518 6.76 -3.97 -9.41
C GLY A 518 7.12 -5.44 -9.67
N GLY A 519 6.98 -5.88 -10.91
CA GLY A 519 7.38 -7.23 -11.37
C GLY A 519 8.86 -7.32 -11.73
N LEU A 520 9.26 -6.78 -12.89
CA LEU A 520 10.66 -6.83 -13.34
C LEU A 520 11.59 -5.99 -12.47
N VAL A 521 11.11 -4.88 -11.92
CA VAL A 521 11.83 -4.06 -10.92
C VAL A 521 11.00 -4.06 -9.63
N PRO A 522 11.27 -5.00 -8.70
CA PRO A 522 10.50 -5.13 -7.47
C PRO A 522 10.48 -3.89 -6.58
N ASN A 523 9.30 -3.59 -6.04
CA ASN A 523 9.13 -2.71 -4.88
C ASN A 523 8.81 -3.58 -3.64
N THR A 524 9.26 -3.15 -2.47
CA THR A 524 8.96 -3.78 -1.18
C THR A 524 7.86 -3.07 -0.41
N TYR A 525 7.45 -1.85 -0.82
CA TYR A 525 6.55 -0.98 -0.06
C TYR A 525 6.96 -0.77 1.43
N ILE A 526 8.26 -0.95 1.77
CA ILE A 526 8.79 -0.69 3.11
C ILE A 526 9.18 0.80 3.26
N ARG A 527 9.70 1.43 2.20
CA ARG A 527 10.14 2.85 2.23
C ARG A 527 9.38 3.76 1.27
N SER A 528 8.96 3.26 0.10
CA SER A 528 8.14 4.05 -0.83
C SER A 528 7.20 3.23 -1.71
N MET A 529 6.20 3.88 -2.31
CA MET A 529 5.32 3.38 -3.37
C MET A 529 5.76 3.86 -4.76
N TRP A 530 7.08 3.97 -5.00
CA TRP A 530 7.62 4.59 -6.23
C TRP A 530 7.08 3.95 -7.53
N ASN A 531 6.81 2.65 -7.51
CA ASN A 531 6.28 1.90 -8.63
C ASN A 531 4.93 2.46 -9.08
N GLU A 532 4.06 2.82 -8.14
CA GLU A 532 2.71 3.32 -8.42
C GLU A 532 2.74 4.68 -9.14
N SER A 533 3.62 5.58 -8.72
CA SER A 533 3.87 6.84 -9.41
C SER A 533 4.40 6.64 -10.84
N VAL A 534 5.26 5.63 -11.06
CA VAL A 534 5.84 5.31 -12.36
C VAL A 534 4.84 4.60 -13.26
N THR A 535 4.08 3.62 -12.74
CA THR A 535 3.02 2.92 -13.47
C THR A 535 1.94 3.90 -13.91
N GLN A 536 1.43 4.74 -13.00
CA GLN A 536 0.45 5.78 -13.33
C GLN A 536 1.00 6.77 -14.38
N TYR A 537 2.31 7.07 -14.39
CA TYR A 537 2.91 7.89 -15.44
C TYR A 537 2.91 7.18 -16.81
N VAL A 538 3.40 5.94 -16.89
CA VAL A 538 3.52 5.23 -18.17
C VAL A 538 2.16 4.82 -18.74
N ASP A 539 1.20 4.46 -17.88
CA ASP A 539 -0.17 4.18 -18.26
C ASP A 539 -0.94 5.47 -18.60
N SER A 540 -1.23 6.32 -17.61
CA SER A 540 -2.09 7.48 -17.84
C SER A 540 -1.49 8.54 -18.73
N VAL A 541 -0.21 8.88 -18.58
CA VAL A 541 0.39 9.98 -19.34
C VAL A 541 0.90 9.50 -20.70
N LEU A 542 1.66 8.40 -20.76
CA LEU A 542 2.27 7.95 -22.02
C LEU A 542 1.33 7.08 -22.89
N PHE A 543 0.66 6.08 -22.32
CA PHE A 543 -0.21 5.17 -23.07
C PHE A 543 -1.59 5.78 -23.36
N LYS A 544 -2.32 6.20 -22.32
CA LYS A 544 -3.67 6.81 -22.40
C LYS A 544 -3.67 8.29 -22.80
N LYS A 545 -2.52 8.98 -22.81
CA LYS A 545 -2.38 10.41 -23.19
C LYS A 545 -3.27 11.35 -22.37
N ASN A 546 -3.31 11.10 -21.06
CA ASN A 546 -4.11 11.79 -20.04
C ASN A 546 -5.64 11.75 -20.28
N SER A 547 -6.17 10.75 -20.99
CA SER A 547 -7.62 10.65 -21.22
C SER A 547 -8.44 10.39 -19.93
N ASP A 548 -7.78 9.93 -18.86
CA ASP A 548 -8.35 9.72 -17.52
C ASP A 548 -8.14 10.93 -16.57
N ARG A 549 -7.55 12.02 -17.07
CA ARG A 549 -7.37 13.30 -16.35
C ARG A 549 -6.44 13.22 -15.13
N THR A 550 -5.55 12.24 -15.11
CA THR A 550 -4.51 12.05 -14.09
C THR A 550 -3.70 13.32 -13.79
N LEU A 551 -3.34 14.11 -14.81
CA LEU A 551 -2.59 15.34 -14.62
C LEU A 551 -3.40 16.44 -13.91
N GLU A 552 -4.70 16.58 -14.19
CA GLU A 552 -5.56 17.49 -13.41
C GLU A 552 -5.72 17.02 -11.96
N GLN A 553 -5.81 15.70 -11.73
CA GLN A 553 -5.85 15.14 -10.37
C GLN A 553 -4.52 15.42 -9.62
N GLY A 554 -3.37 15.19 -10.26
CA GLY A 554 -2.05 15.48 -9.68
C GLY A 554 -1.83 16.96 -9.36
N TRP A 555 -2.31 17.85 -10.23
CA TRP A 555 -2.32 19.30 -10.01
C TRP A 555 -3.27 19.73 -8.86
N ASN A 556 -4.37 19.02 -8.64
CA ASN A 556 -5.24 19.25 -7.47
C ASN A 556 -4.54 18.82 -6.17
N TYR A 557 -3.70 17.77 -6.19
CA TYR A 557 -2.89 17.33 -5.05
C TYR A 557 -1.62 18.18 -4.79
N ARG A 558 -1.40 19.28 -5.52
CA ARG A 558 -0.23 20.16 -5.33
C ARG A 558 -0.10 20.69 -3.90
N THR A 559 -1.21 20.98 -3.22
CA THR A 559 -1.23 21.54 -1.86
C THR A 559 -0.96 20.52 -0.76
N ALA A 560 -0.86 19.21 -1.07
CA ALA A 560 -0.65 18.17 -0.06
C ALA A 560 0.75 18.27 0.59
N GLN A 561 0.78 18.55 1.89
CA GLN A 561 1.99 18.78 2.71
C GLN A 561 2.71 17.49 3.13
N VAL A 562 2.81 16.53 2.22
CA VAL A 562 3.57 15.28 2.39
C VAL A 562 4.63 15.16 1.30
N ALA A 563 5.83 14.68 1.62
CA ALA A 563 6.84 14.36 0.61
C ALA A 563 6.38 13.16 -0.22
N LEU A 564 6.66 13.14 -1.52
CA LEU A 564 6.27 12.01 -2.39
C LEU A 564 7.22 10.81 -2.20
N GLY A 565 8.46 11.07 -1.79
CA GLY A 565 9.48 10.03 -1.57
C GLY A 565 9.21 9.11 -0.38
N ASP A 566 8.45 9.59 0.61
CA ASP A 566 8.23 8.92 1.90
C ASP A 566 6.84 8.25 2.00
N LEU A 567 6.07 8.21 0.91
CA LEU A 567 4.76 7.58 0.87
C LEU A 567 4.90 6.07 0.68
N VAL A 568 4.42 5.28 1.65
CA VAL A 568 4.40 3.79 1.59
C VAL A 568 3.02 3.19 1.34
N GLU A 569 1.94 3.92 1.63
CA GLU A 569 0.56 3.42 1.57
C GLU A 569 -0.08 3.76 0.22
N PRO A 570 -0.33 2.79 -0.68
CA PRO A 570 -1.07 3.01 -1.94
C PRO A 570 -2.56 3.33 -1.76
N HIS A 571 -3.08 3.44 -0.53
CA HIS A 571 -4.51 3.59 -0.28
C HIS A 571 -4.89 4.96 0.29
N GLY A 572 -6.17 5.31 0.15
CA GLY A 572 -6.75 6.54 0.69
C GLY A 572 -6.17 7.83 0.11
N ALA A 573 -6.20 8.91 0.89
CA ALA A 573 -5.79 10.24 0.43
C ALA A 573 -4.27 10.32 0.13
N ASN A 574 -3.44 9.57 0.85
CA ASN A 574 -2.00 9.51 0.64
C ASN A 574 -1.66 8.70 -0.62
N GLY A 575 -2.30 7.54 -0.82
CA GLY A 575 -2.17 6.76 -2.06
C GLY A 575 -2.45 7.60 -3.30
N ASN A 576 -3.57 8.34 -3.33
CA ASN A 576 -3.90 9.24 -4.45
C ASN A 576 -2.85 10.32 -4.72
N VAL A 577 -2.11 10.79 -3.69
CA VAL A 577 -0.97 11.69 -3.87
C VAL A 577 0.20 10.94 -4.53
N GLY A 578 0.47 9.70 -4.11
CA GLY A 578 1.44 8.80 -4.74
C GLY A 578 1.18 8.58 -6.23
N TYR A 579 0.00 8.11 -6.60
CA TYR A 579 -0.42 7.94 -8.01
C TYR A 579 -0.38 9.28 -8.78
N MET A 580 -1.31 10.18 -8.45
CA MET A 580 -1.70 11.27 -9.35
C MET A 580 -0.65 12.38 -9.34
N ARG A 581 -0.14 12.75 -8.17
CA ARG A 581 0.94 13.75 -8.07
C ARG A 581 2.28 13.16 -8.49
N GLY A 582 2.52 11.87 -8.25
CA GLY A 582 3.71 11.18 -8.76
C GLY A 582 3.79 11.17 -10.29
N ALA A 583 2.72 10.78 -10.96
CA ALA A 583 2.63 10.85 -12.42
C ALA A 583 2.79 12.28 -12.95
N TYR A 584 2.23 13.28 -12.26
CA TYR A 584 2.41 14.69 -12.60
C TYR A 584 3.86 15.18 -12.42
N VAL A 585 4.56 14.74 -11.36
CA VAL A 585 5.99 15.05 -11.13
C VAL A 585 6.88 14.40 -12.20
N LEU A 586 6.58 13.19 -12.64
CA LEU A 586 7.28 12.55 -13.77
C LEU A 586 6.99 13.25 -15.11
N ASN A 587 5.77 13.75 -15.32
CA ASN A 587 5.45 14.61 -16.46
C ASN A 587 6.22 15.94 -16.42
N MET A 588 6.33 16.59 -15.25
CA MET A 588 7.17 17.78 -15.08
C MET A 588 8.65 17.49 -15.41
N LEU A 589 9.17 16.33 -15.02
CA LEU A 589 10.52 15.92 -15.39
C LEU A 589 10.67 15.75 -16.91
N ALA A 590 9.67 15.17 -17.57
CA ALA A 590 9.63 15.09 -19.04
C ALA A 590 9.57 16.48 -19.71
N GLN A 591 8.95 17.49 -19.09
CA GLN A 591 9.03 18.89 -19.56
C GLN A 591 10.43 19.50 -19.34
N GLU A 592 11.20 19.04 -18.36
CA GLU A 592 12.57 19.52 -18.09
C GLU A 592 13.64 18.88 -18.98
N ILE A 593 13.61 17.55 -19.16
CA ILE A 593 14.68 16.77 -19.87
C ILE A 593 14.23 16.07 -21.17
N GLY A 594 12.96 16.21 -21.55
CA GLY A 594 12.34 15.53 -22.69
C GLY A 594 11.80 14.14 -22.34
N GLU A 595 10.62 13.82 -22.86
CA GLU A 595 9.93 12.53 -22.66
C GLU A 595 10.81 11.32 -23.02
N GLU A 596 11.50 11.37 -24.15
CA GLU A 596 12.43 10.30 -24.58
C GLU A 596 13.58 10.06 -23.58
N SER A 597 14.02 11.09 -22.84
CA SER A 597 15.04 10.91 -21.79
C SER A 597 14.47 10.22 -20.56
N VAL A 598 13.21 10.50 -20.21
CA VAL A 598 12.49 9.77 -19.16
C VAL A 598 12.25 8.31 -19.59
N ILE A 599 11.80 8.08 -20.83
CA ILE A 599 11.58 6.72 -21.37
C ILE A 599 12.88 5.90 -21.39
N ARG A 600 14.01 6.47 -21.84
CA ARG A 600 15.32 5.79 -21.76
C ARG A 600 15.72 5.52 -20.32
N GLY A 601 15.51 6.45 -19.39
CA GLY A 601 15.82 6.26 -17.98
C GLY A 601 15.00 5.14 -17.33
N LEU A 602 13.70 5.05 -17.65
CA LEU A 602 12.84 3.96 -17.18
C LEU A 602 13.18 2.60 -17.83
N ARG A 603 13.53 2.57 -19.12
CA ARG A 603 14.09 1.37 -19.78
C ARG A 603 15.40 0.93 -19.12
N ARG A 604 16.26 1.89 -18.77
CA ARG A 604 17.50 1.63 -18.04
C ARG A 604 17.23 1.10 -16.63
N LEU A 605 16.22 1.62 -15.92
CA LEU A 605 15.82 1.10 -14.62
C LEU A 605 15.47 -0.40 -14.71
N VAL A 606 14.64 -0.78 -15.68
CA VAL A 606 14.27 -2.18 -15.95
C VAL A 606 15.48 -3.05 -16.28
N SER A 607 16.48 -2.52 -17.00
CA SER A 607 17.72 -3.25 -17.33
C SER A 607 18.68 -3.38 -16.14
N ASP A 608 18.98 -2.28 -15.45
CA ASP A 608 19.99 -2.21 -14.37
C ASP A 608 19.48 -2.89 -13.07
N ARG A 609 18.16 -2.86 -12.82
CA ARG A 609 17.50 -3.32 -11.58
C ARG A 609 16.65 -4.59 -11.72
N ARG A 610 16.71 -5.32 -12.85
CA ARG A 610 15.91 -6.54 -13.05
C ARG A 610 16.06 -7.52 -11.88
N GLY A 611 14.95 -7.86 -11.23
CA GLY A 611 14.89 -8.81 -10.11
C GLY A 611 15.53 -8.30 -8.80
N LYS A 612 15.65 -6.98 -8.61
CA LYS A 612 16.20 -6.37 -7.40
C LYS A 612 15.19 -5.41 -6.77
N ALA A 613 14.93 -5.58 -5.48
CA ALA A 613 14.21 -4.58 -4.69
C ALA A 613 14.82 -3.19 -4.95
N SER A 614 13.99 -2.22 -5.27
CA SER A 614 14.42 -0.89 -5.70
C SER A 614 13.56 0.19 -5.04
N GLU A 615 14.10 1.39 -4.97
CA GLU A 615 13.46 2.56 -4.34
C GLU A 615 13.56 3.79 -5.27
N TRP A 616 12.90 4.89 -4.90
CA TRP A 616 13.02 6.17 -5.61
C TRP A 616 14.45 6.62 -5.95
N SER A 617 15.44 6.28 -5.11
CA SER A 617 16.86 6.58 -5.35
C SER A 617 17.44 5.82 -6.55
N ASP A 618 16.94 4.63 -6.87
CA ASP A 618 17.30 3.89 -8.09
C ASP A 618 16.63 4.51 -9.33
N VAL A 619 15.39 4.97 -9.18
CA VAL A 619 14.65 5.71 -10.22
C VAL A 619 15.39 7.01 -10.58
N GLU A 620 15.79 7.80 -9.56
CA GLU A 620 16.59 9.02 -9.71
C GLU A 620 17.94 8.74 -10.39
N GLN A 621 18.65 7.68 -9.99
CA GLN A 621 19.92 7.28 -10.63
C GLN A 621 19.75 6.85 -12.10
N ALA A 622 18.71 6.06 -12.42
CA ALA A 622 18.47 5.58 -13.77
C ALA A 622 18.08 6.72 -14.72
N LEU A 623 17.26 7.67 -14.25
CA LEU A 623 16.91 8.89 -15.00
C LEU A 623 18.10 9.84 -15.15
N GLN A 624 18.93 10.00 -14.11
CA GLN A 624 20.11 10.88 -14.15
C GLN A 624 21.16 10.40 -15.18
N LYS A 625 21.29 9.08 -15.41
CA LYS A 625 22.19 8.52 -16.44
C LYS A 625 21.75 8.85 -17.88
N GLU A 626 20.48 9.18 -18.11
CA GLU A 626 19.91 9.43 -19.45
C GLU A 626 19.50 10.90 -19.66
N ALA A 627 19.62 11.74 -18.63
CA ALA A 627 19.33 13.18 -18.67
C ALA A 627 20.50 14.00 -19.26
N PRO A 628 20.21 15.12 -19.96
CA PRO A 628 21.22 15.99 -20.54
C PRO A 628 21.91 16.93 -19.52
N SER A 629 21.49 16.91 -18.25
CA SER A 629 22.02 17.77 -17.18
C SER A 629 21.81 17.12 -15.80
N ASP A 630 22.35 17.73 -14.75
CA ASP A 630 21.95 17.38 -13.37
C ASP A 630 20.44 17.55 -13.19
N ILE A 631 19.81 16.55 -12.58
CA ILE A 631 18.39 16.54 -12.19
C ILE A 631 18.20 16.23 -10.69
N ARG A 632 19.27 16.07 -9.91
CA ARG A 632 19.17 15.80 -8.46
C ARG A 632 18.50 16.96 -7.72
N TRP A 633 18.61 18.18 -8.24
CA TRP A 633 17.85 19.34 -7.74
C TRP A 633 16.33 19.17 -7.90
N PHE A 634 15.88 18.49 -8.96
CA PHE A 634 14.46 18.29 -9.26
C PHE A 634 13.83 17.35 -8.24
N PHE A 635 14.47 16.22 -7.95
CA PHE A 635 14.00 15.29 -6.92
C PHE A 635 14.03 15.94 -5.52
N ARG A 636 15.09 16.69 -5.17
CA ARG A 636 15.11 17.46 -3.91
C ARG A 636 13.95 18.46 -3.78
N GLN A 637 13.50 19.07 -4.87
CA GLN A 637 12.35 19.99 -4.88
C GLN A 637 10.99 19.27 -4.82
N TRP A 638 10.79 18.25 -5.65
CA TRP A 638 9.43 17.74 -5.94
C TRP A 638 9.14 16.34 -5.40
N LEU A 639 10.17 15.57 -5.08
CA LEU A 639 10.05 14.25 -4.47
C LEU A 639 10.24 14.33 -2.95
N TRP A 640 11.36 14.89 -2.52
CA TRP A 640 11.85 14.86 -1.13
C TRP A 640 11.44 16.05 -0.26
N SER A 641 10.69 17.03 -0.78
CA SER A 641 10.28 18.23 -0.03
C SER A 641 8.78 18.31 0.24
N VAL A 642 8.44 18.86 1.41
CA VAL A 642 7.08 19.26 1.80
C VAL A 642 6.74 20.71 1.43
N GLU A 643 7.73 21.54 1.08
CA GLU A 643 7.52 22.96 0.73
C GLU A 643 6.76 23.11 -0.60
N ARG A 644 5.90 24.13 -0.69
CA ARG A 644 5.02 24.37 -1.85
C ARG A 644 5.17 25.82 -2.31
N PRO A 645 5.87 26.08 -3.43
CA PRO A 645 6.03 27.44 -3.95
C PRO A 645 4.67 28.05 -4.30
N LYS A 646 4.39 29.24 -3.77
CA LYS A 646 3.25 30.05 -4.20
C LYS A 646 3.76 31.25 -4.98
N LEU A 647 3.13 31.55 -6.12
CA LEU A 647 3.52 32.65 -6.99
C LEU A 647 2.63 33.88 -6.77
N SER A 648 3.25 35.05 -6.83
CA SER A 648 2.58 36.36 -6.80
C SER A 648 3.15 37.27 -7.89
N PHE A 649 2.31 38.13 -8.47
CA PHE A 649 2.79 39.20 -9.33
C PHE A 649 3.36 40.34 -8.49
N GLY A 650 4.54 40.83 -8.89
CA GLY A 650 5.12 42.08 -8.41
C GLY A 650 4.65 43.25 -9.26
N ARG A 651 5.59 44.09 -9.69
CA ARG A 651 5.33 45.19 -10.64
C ARG A 651 5.21 44.60 -12.05
N VAL A 652 4.14 44.94 -12.77
CA VAL A 652 3.97 44.62 -14.19
C VAL A 652 3.78 45.93 -14.95
N GLU A 653 4.59 46.16 -15.98
CA GLU A 653 4.64 47.42 -16.73
C GLU A 653 4.66 47.15 -18.22
N THR A 654 4.01 48.00 -19.00
CA THR A 654 4.06 47.96 -20.46
C THR A 654 4.39 49.32 -21.04
N ARG A 655 5.40 49.38 -21.90
CA ARG A 655 5.76 50.56 -22.70
C ARG A 655 5.78 50.21 -24.18
N PHE A 656 5.45 51.16 -25.05
CA PHE A 656 5.68 51.00 -26.49
C PHE A 656 7.13 51.38 -26.83
N ALA A 657 7.83 50.51 -27.55
CA ALA A 657 9.22 50.72 -27.98
C ALA A 657 9.56 49.85 -29.19
N ASP A 658 10.41 50.37 -30.09
CA ASP A 658 10.94 49.64 -31.25
C ASP A 658 9.83 49.06 -32.16
N GLY A 659 8.67 49.73 -32.23
CA GLY A 659 7.49 49.26 -32.98
C GLY A 659 6.64 48.19 -32.26
N SER A 660 6.95 47.85 -31.01
CA SER A 660 6.33 46.76 -30.23
C SER A 660 5.90 47.20 -28.83
N TYR A 661 4.98 46.47 -28.20
CA TYR A 661 4.70 46.61 -26.77
C TYR A 661 5.66 45.73 -25.97
N VAL A 662 6.55 46.38 -25.22
CA VAL A 662 7.52 45.76 -24.32
C VAL A 662 6.89 45.68 -22.93
N THR A 663 6.60 44.47 -22.47
CA THR A 663 5.97 44.20 -21.18
C THR A 663 6.96 43.54 -20.23
N ALA A 664 7.27 44.21 -19.12
CA ALA A 664 8.09 43.68 -18.03
C ALA A 664 7.16 43.11 -16.94
N VAL A 665 7.33 41.83 -16.61
CA VAL A 665 6.51 41.08 -15.65
C VAL A 665 7.40 40.60 -14.51
N ARG A 666 7.27 41.21 -13.32
CA ARG A 666 7.95 40.73 -12.11
C ARG A 666 7.10 39.68 -11.40
N ILE A 667 7.70 38.54 -11.06
CA ILE A 667 7.08 37.41 -10.38
C ILE A 667 7.89 37.10 -9.12
N VAL A 668 7.20 36.82 -8.02
CA VAL A 668 7.79 36.52 -6.71
C VAL A 668 7.28 35.16 -6.23
N GLN A 669 8.18 34.29 -5.78
CA GLN A 669 7.82 33.03 -5.12
C GLN A 669 7.86 33.17 -3.59
N THR A 670 6.87 32.60 -2.91
CA THR A 670 6.68 32.63 -1.46
C THR A 670 6.40 31.22 -0.92
N GLU A 671 6.32 31.08 0.40
CA GLU A 671 6.09 29.79 1.10
C GLU A 671 7.21 28.74 0.90
N VAL A 672 8.41 29.22 0.56
CA VAL A 672 9.65 28.44 0.42
C VAL A 672 10.81 29.13 1.15
N ARG A 673 11.77 28.35 1.67
CA ARG A 673 12.96 28.87 2.38
C ARG A 673 14.11 29.27 1.45
N SER A 674 14.15 28.69 0.26
CA SER A 674 15.12 28.95 -0.81
C SER A 674 14.37 28.95 -2.15
N PRO A 675 14.85 29.66 -3.18
CA PRO A 675 14.13 29.71 -4.45
C PRO A 675 14.12 28.32 -5.11
N PHE A 676 12.93 27.85 -5.46
CA PHE A 676 12.76 26.71 -6.34
C PHE A 676 13.07 27.14 -7.77
N ARG A 677 13.66 26.24 -8.56
CA ARG A 677 13.62 26.31 -10.03
C ARG A 677 12.22 25.92 -10.50
N LEU A 678 11.53 26.83 -11.18
CA LEU A 678 10.14 26.67 -11.63
C LEU A 678 10.05 26.92 -13.14
N ARG A 679 9.38 26.03 -13.88
CA ARG A 679 9.02 26.24 -15.30
C ARG A 679 7.51 26.49 -15.42
N PHE A 680 7.14 27.51 -16.18
CA PHE A 680 5.75 27.87 -16.46
C PHE A 680 5.69 28.78 -17.69
N ASP A 681 4.49 29.00 -18.24
CA ASP A 681 4.28 30.08 -19.23
C ASP A 681 3.85 31.34 -18.48
N VAL A 682 4.45 32.49 -18.82
CA VAL A 682 3.75 33.77 -18.64
C VAL A 682 2.86 33.96 -19.86
N VAL A 683 1.58 34.22 -19.64
CA VAL A 683 0.61 34.42 -20.72
C VAL A 683 0.11 35.86 -20.67
N LEU A 684 0.29 36.56 -21.78
CA LEU A 684 -0.19 37.93 -21.99
C LEU A 684 -1.37 37.89 -22.94
N GLU A 685 -2.47 38.52 -22.57
CA GLU A 685 -3.70 38.54 -23.36
C GLU A 685 -3.77 39.85 -24.14
N THR A 686 -3.65 39.76 -25.46
CA THR A 686 -3.72 40.90 -26.40
C THR A 686 -5.01 40.83 -27.21
N PRO A 687 -5.43 41.91 -27.91
CA PRO A 687 -6.71 41.93 -28.63
C PRO A 687 -6.86 40.75 -29.62
N GLY A 688 -7.70 39.79 -29.27
CA GLY A 688 -8.02 38.61 -30.08
C GLY A 688 -7.11 37.39 -29.94
N LYS A 689 -6.04 37.42 -29.13
CA LYS A 689 -5.16 36.25 -28.90
C LYS A 689 -4.57 36.17 -27.49
N GLU A 690 -4.23 34.96 -27.06
CA GLU A 690 -3.33 34.74 -25.91
C GLU A 690 -1.91 34.47 -26.42
N GLU A 691 -0.92 35.19 -25.88
CA GLU A 691 0.49 35.07 -26.26
C GLU A 691 1.25 34.43 -25.09
N ARG A 692 1.79 33.23 -25.33
CA ARG A 692 2.39 32.35 -24.32
C ARG A 692 3.91 32.39 -24.40
N PHE A 693 4.55 32.75 -23.31
CA PHE A 693 6.00 32.89 -23.20
C PHE A 693 6.53 31.89 -22.15
N PRO A 694 7.12 30.75 -22.55
CA PRO A 694 7.70 29.79 -21.61
C PRO A 694 8.93 30.39 -20.94
N VAL A 695 8.99 30.31 -19.61
CA VAL A 695 10.10 30.83 -18.80
C VAL A 695 10.55 29.81 -17.76
N VAL A 696 11.78 29.99 -17.27
CA VAL A 696 12.31 29.32 -16.07
C VAL A 696 12.67 30.39 -15.04
N MET A 697 12.07 30.29 -13.87
CA MET A 697 12.37 31.12 -12.71
C MET A 697 13.36 30.40 -11.80
N THR A 698 14.40 31.10 -11.36
CA THR A 698 15.47 30.59 -10.45
C THR A 698 15.66 31.45 -9.22
N GLU A 699 15.14 32.68 -9.21
CA GLU A 699 15.27 33.62 -8.09
C GLU A 699 14.01 33.69 -7.25
N MET A 700 14.11 34.22 -6.02
CA MET A 700 12.93 34.49 -5.18
C MET A 700 12.00 35.56 -5.80
N ASN A 701 12.57 36.47 -6.59
CA ASN A 701 11.90 37.63 -7.19
C ASN A 701 12.58 37.93 -8.54
N GLN A 702 11.91 37.65 -9.65
CA GLN A 702 12.50 37.68 -11.00
C GLN A 702 11.62 38.46 -11.97
N THR A 703 12.24 39.28 -12.83
CA THR A 703 11.54 40.03 -13.87
C THR A 703 11.82 39.43 -15.23
N PHE A 704 10.76 39.11 -15.96
CA PHE A 704 10.82 38.65 -17.35
C PHE A 704 10.32 39.77 -18.27
N THR A 705 10.87 39.86 -19.49
CA THR A 705 10.49 40.92 -20.45
C THR A 705 10.08 40.30 -21.77
N PHE A 706 8.89 40.67 -22.24
CA PHE A 706 8.27 40.12 -23.46
C PHE A 706 7.98 41.23 -24.46
N ARG A 707 7.87 40.87 -25.75
CA ARG A 707 7.40 41.76 -26.82
C ARG A 707 6.12 41.20 -27.40
N THR A 708 5.18 42.09 -27.70
CA THR A 708 3.85 41.79 -28.28
C THR A 708 3.48 42.86 -29.31
N ASP A 709 2.71 42.50 -30.34
CA ASP A 709 2.34 43.42 -31.43
C ASP A 709 1.32 44.48 -30.98
N ALA A 710 0.49 44.13 -29.98
CA ALA A 710 -0.58 44.96 -29.45
C ALA A 710 -0.53 44.97 -27.92
N LYS A 711 -1.03 46.04 -27.29
CA LYS A 711 -0.94 46.22 -25.83
C LYS A 711 -1.69 45.08 -25.11
N PRO A 712 -1.03 44.31 -24.22
CA PRO A 712 -1.73 43.33 -23.40
C PRO A 712 -2.64 44.00 -22.37
N SER A 713 -3.78 43.36 -22.09
CA SER A 713 -4.79 43.82 -21.14
C SER A 713 -4.76 43.03 -19.83
N ARG A 714 -4.34 41.76 -19.87
CA ARG A 714 -4.24 40.86 -18.71
C ARG A 714 -2.96 40.03 -18.78
N ALA A 715 -2.39 39.75 -17.60
CA ALA A 715 -1.28 38.83 -17.41
C ALA A 715 -1.69 37.70 -16.47
N LYS A 716 -1.29 36.47 -16.78
CA LYS A 716 -1.47 35.26 -15.95
C LYS A 716 -0.23 34.37 -16.04
N VAL A 717 -0.08 33.44 -15.10
CA VAL A 717 0.93 32.38 -15.16
C VAL A 717 0.20 31.04 -15.33
N ASP A 718 0.67 30.23 -16.28
CA ASP A 718 0.16 28.88 -16.52
C ASP A 718 1.27 27.86 -16.22
N GLY A 719 1.13 27.17 -15.09
CA GLY A 719 2.06 26.14 -14.63
C GLY A 719 1.66 24.71 -14.97
N PHE A 720 0.51 24.50 -15.66
CA PHE A 720 -0.04 23.16 -15.82
C PHE A 720 0.88 22.24 -16.63
N GLY A 721 1.12 21.04 -16.10
CA GLY A 721 2.09 20.05 -16.58
C GLY A 721 3.58 20.41 -16.34
N LYS A 722 3.90 21.64 -15.93
CA LYS A 722 5.27 22.21 -15.92
C LYS A 722 5.81 22.47 -14.51
N THR A 723 4.94 22.77 -13.55
CA THR A 723 5.28 22.94 -12.13
C THR A 723 4.11 22.51 -11.24
N LEU A 724 4.34 22.34 -9.93
CA LEU A 724 3.30 22.24 -8.89
C LEU A 724 3.11 23.55 -8.11
N ALA A 725 3.82 24.63 -8.47
CA ALA A 725 3.67 25.92 -7.81
C ALA A 725 2.25 26.48 -7.95
N GLU A 726 1.69 27.04 -6.87
CA GLU A 726 0.38 27.68 -6.93
C GLU A 726 0.46 28.98 -7.74
N PRO A 727 -0.33 29.14 -8.83
CA PRO A 727 -0.25 30.32 -9.69
C PRO A 727 -0.88 31.55 -9.01
N PRO A 728 -0.46 32.77 -9.37
CA PRO A 728 -1.10 33.99 -8.93
C PRO A 728 -2.47 34.13 -9.56
N SER A 729 -3.38 34.87 -8.92
CA SER A 729 -4.56 35.41 -9.58
C SER A 729 -4.14 36.24 -10.81
N PRO A 730 -4.81 36.08 -11.97
CA PRO A 730 -4.58 36.94 -13.13
C PRO A 730 -4.80 38.42 -12.80
N ILE A 731 -3.94 39.31 -13.33
CA ILE A 731 -4.01 40.75 -13.09
C ILE A 731 -4.18 41.55 -14.38
N LEU A 732 -4.87 42.68 -14.28
CA LEU A 732 -4.94 43.66 -15.37
C LEU A 732 -3.56 44.32 -15.56
N VAL A 733 -3.15 44.44 -16.83
CA VAL A 733 -1.93 45.15 -17.20
C VAL A 733 -2.25 46.64 -17.30
N MET A 734 -2.09 47.33 -16.18
CA MET A 734 -2.27 48.78 -16.11
C MET A 734 -1.32 49.49 -17.07
N GLY A 735 -1.77 50.61 -17.66
CA GLY A 735 -0.86 51.54 -18.32
C GLY A 735 -0.03 52.30 -17.29
N GLY A 736 1.27 52.44 -17.58
CA GLY A 736 1.99 53.66 -17.21
C GLY A 736 1.67 54.79 -18.19
#